data_AF-A0A8D8BX34-F1
#
_entry.id   AF-A0A8D8BX34-F1
#
_cell.length_a   1.000
_cell.length_b   1.000
_cell.length_c   1.000
_cell.angle_alpha   90.00
_cell.angle_beta   90.00
_cell.angle_gamma   90.00
#
_symmetry.space_group_name_H-M   'P 1'
#
loop_
_entity.id
_entity.type
_entity.pdbx_description
1 polymer ?
#
loop_
_entity_poly.entity_id
_entity_poly.type
_entity_poly.pdbx_seq_one_letter_code
_entity_poly.pdbx_strand_id
1 'polypeptide(L)'
;MSRKIMELTRKVVVLLAVLGGTAANSNPPMPTEKFPLGAIFEQGTDEIQSAFKFAMLNHNLNVSSRRFELQAYVDVINTADAFKLSRLICNQFSRGVFAMLGAVSPDSFDTLHSYSNTFQMPFVTPWFPEKVLQPSSGALDFAISMRPDYYQAIIDTVRYYGWDRIIYMYDSHDGLLRLQQIYQGLRPGNETFHVETVKRIANVSDAIEFLRTIEELNRWSRKHIVLDCSTELAKDIVVSHVRDITLGKRTYHYLLSGLVMDDRWESEVIEYGAINITGFRIVDTSKKYVKEFLDSWKRLDPATSQGAGKELISAQAALMYDAVFVLVEAFSKIVRKKPDQFRAYTSRSRGQQAFSLPANGTRTMDCNMSKGWVTPWEHGDKISRYLRKVEISGLTGDIRFNEDGKRQNYTLHVVEMTVNSAMVKVAEWSDEAGLTPVMAKYTRLKTDMNYERNKTYIVTTIIEEPYIMLRQPEPGETLEGNDRFEGYCKDLADLVAKKLGINYELRIVKDGQYGAENPDVKGGWDGMVGELVRKEADIAIASMTITSERERVIDFSKPFMSLGISIMIKRPVKQKPGVFSFLNPLSKEIWICVLFSFVGVSVVLYIVSRFSPFEWRLVNYNDKGKPFGLLAGEQPDAVPQATVNEFSILNSFWFALGAFMQQGCDISPRSISGRIVGSVWWFFTLILISSYTANLAAFLTVERMVTPINSPEDLAAQTEVQYGTLIHGSTWDFFRKSQITLYSRMWEYMNSRKHVFVKTYDEGIRRVRTSKGKYALLIESPKNDYTNEREPCDTMKVGRNLDAKGFGIATPLGSPLRDPINLAVLSLKENGNLDILVNKWWYDRTECKHTDKQDASRNELSLSNVAGIFYILIAGLLVALAVALVEFCMKSSNRASNRIPLSDTMGSNSNSKNRLTMPPTTRDYD
;
A
#
# COMPACT_ATOMS: atom_id res chain seq x y z
N MET A 1 -64.97 -52.08 -3.23
CA MET A 1 -65.62 -51.83 -4.54
C MET A 1 -64.70 -51.18 -5.60
N SER A 2 -63.57 -50.56 -5.25
CA SER A 2 -62.68 -49.90 -6.24
C SER A 2 -61.59 -50.79 -6.89
N ARG A 3 -61.38 -52.03 -6.43
CA ARG A 3 -60.35 -52.94 -7.00
C ARG A 3 -60.84 -53.87 -8.12
N LYS A 4 -62.15 -54.11 -8.26
CA LYS A 4 -62.71 -54.96 -9.35
C LYS A 4 -63.04 -54.18 -10.65
N ILE A 5 -63.09 -52.85 -10.60
CA ILE A 5 -63.40 -52.00 -11.77
C ILE A 5 -62.13 -51.68 -12.58
N MET A 6 -60.97 -51.62 -11.93
CA MET A 6 -59.70 -51.27 -12.57
C MET A 6 -59.04 -52.44 -13.33
N GLU A 7 -59.43 -53.68 -13.01
CA GLU A 7 -58.91 -54.88 -13.69
C GLU A 7 -59.72 -55.24 -14.95
N LEU A 8 -61.00 -54.85 -15.01
CA LEU A 8 -61.86 -55.02 -16.19
C LEU A 8 -61.51 -54.00 -17.30
N THR A 9 -61.18 -52.76 -16.94
CA THR A 9 -60.79 -51.72 -17.90
C THR A 9 -59.45 -52.02 -18.58
N ARG A 10 -58.54 -52.71 -17.89
CA ARG A 10 -57.24 -53.10 -18.45
C ARG A 10 -57.33 -54.25 -19.48
N LYS A 11 -58.31 -55.14 -19.36
CA LYS A 11 -58.52 -56.24 -20.32
C LYS A 11 -59.34 -55.84 -21.56
N VAL A 12 -60.23 -54.84 -21.45
CA VAL A 12 -61.01 -54.34 -22.59
C VAL A 12 -60.18 -53.49 -23.55
N VAL A 13 -59.20 -52.72 -23.05
CA VAL A 13 -58.30 -51.91 -23.90
C VAL A 13 -57.32 -52.78 -24.70
N VAL A 14 -56.93 -53.95 -24.19
CA VAL A 14 -56.02 -54.87 -24.89
C VAL A 14 -56.75 -55.64 -26.01
N LEU A 15 -58.06 -55.90 -25.87
CA LEU A 15 -58.82 -56.65 -26.89
C LEU A 15 -59.28 -55.79 -28.07
N LEU A 16 -59.46 -54.48 -27.88
CA LEU A 16 -59.83 -53.54 -28.95
C LEU A 16 -58.65 -53.15 -29.86
N ALA A 17 -57.40 -53.37 -29.42
CA ALA A 17 -56.20 -53.08 -30.23
C ALA A 17 -55.85 -54.18 -31.25
N VAL A 18 -56.47 -55.37 -31.17
CA VAL A 18 -56.10 -56.54 -31.99
C VAL A 18 -57.00 -56.74 -33.22
N LEU A 19 -58.13 -56.03 -33.34
CA LEU A 19 -59.10 -56.22 -34.45
C LEU A 19 -59.30 -55.02 -35.38
N GLY A 20 -58.44 -54.00 -35.30
CA GLY A 20 -58.50 -52.80 -36.14
C GLY A 20 -57.40 -52.73 -37.19
N GLY A 21 -57.13 -53.82 -37.91
CA GLY A 21 -56.20 -53.83 -39.04
C GLY A 21 -56.83 -53.18 -40.28
N THR A 22 -56.86 -51.85 -40.33
CA THR A 22 -57.06 -51.13 -41.59
C THR A 22 -55.70 -50.87 -42.22
N ALA A 23 -55.56 -51.32 -43.48
CA ALA A 23 -54.39 -51.17 -44.31
C ALA A 23 -54.01 -49.69 -44.46
N ALA A 24 -53.02 -49.24 -43.67
CA ALA A 24 -52.26 -48.03 -43.96
C ALA A 24 -51.02 -48.46 -44.74
N ASN A 25 -50.95 -48.05 -46.00
CA ASN A 25 -49.78 -48.14 -46.87
C ASN A 25 -48.50 -47.80 -46.11
N SER A 26 -47.72 -48.81 -45.73
CA SER A 26 -46.32 -48.64 -45.36
C SER A 26 -45.54 -48.53 -46.66
N ASN A 27 -45.37 -47.29 -47.13
CA ASN A 27 -44.23 -47.01 -47.99
C ASN A 27 -42.96 -47.49 -47.25
N PRO A 28 -42.07 -48.28 -47.87
CA PRO A 28 -40.83 -48.67 -47.22
C PRO A 28 -40.05 -47.41 -46.83
N PRO A 29 -39.33 -47.41 -45.68
CA PRO A 29 -38.50 -46.27 -45.32
C PRO A 29 -37.49 -46.03 -46.44
N MET A 30 -37.46 -44.80 -46.99
CA MET A 30 -36.46 -44.43 -47.99
C MET A 30 -35.05 -44.72 -47.43
N PRO A 31 -34.13 -45.29 -48.22
CA PRO A 31 -32.76 -45.52 -47.77
C PRO A 31 -32.12 -44.16 -47.43
N THR A 32 -31.62 -44.02 -46.20
CA THR A 32 -30.87 -42.84 -45.79
C THR A 32 -29.59 -42.73 -46.61
N GLU A 33 -29.43 -41.62 -47.35
CA GLU A 33 -28.23 -41.36 -48.15
C GLU A 33 -27.01 -41.20 -47.23
N LYS A 34 -25.87 -41.79 -47.60
CA LYS A 34 -24.62 -41.70 -46.85
C LYS A 34 -23.67 -40.72 -47.54
N PHE A 35 -23.15 -39.74 -46.81
CA PHE A 35 -22.15 -38.80 -47.32
C PHE A 35 -20.76 -39.08 -46.74
N PRO A 36 -19.78 -39.50 -47.57
CA PRO A 36 -18.42 -39.76 -47.13
C PRO A 36 -17.63 -38.46 -46.92
N LEU A 37 -16.97 -38.33 -45.78
CA LEU A 37 -16.10 -37.22 -45.41
C LEU A 37 -14.68 -37.73 -45.18
N GLY A 38 -13.68 -37.02 -45.69
CA GLY A 38 -12.28 -37.26 -45.36
C GLY A 38 -11.90 -36.47 -44.12
N ALA A 39 -11.28 -37.09 -43.13
CA ALA A 39 -10.81 -36.40 -41.93
C ALA A 39 -9.31 -36.66 -41.72
N ILE A 40 -8.49 -35.61 -41.67
CA ILE A 40 -7.02 -35.70 -41.47
C ILE A 40 -6.66 -35.01 -40.15
N PHE A 41 -5.98 -35.72 -39.25
CA PHE A 41 -5.53 -35.16 -37.98
C PHE A 41 -4.02 -35.31 -37.79
N GLU A 42 -3.41 -34.31 -37.18
CA GLU A 42 -2.04 -34.34 -36.71
C GLU A 42 -1.88 -35.24 -35.48
N GLN A 43 -0.74 -35.93 -35.36
CA GLN A 43 -0.41 -36.71 -34.17
C GLN A 43 -0.36 -35.81 -32.93
N GLY A 44 -1.00 -36.25 -31.83
CA GLY A 44 -1.10 -35.47 -30.59
C GLY A 44 -2.35 -34.60 -30.47
N THR A 45 -3.21 -34.55 -31.51
CA THR A 45 -4.48 -33.80 -31.48
C THR A 45 -5.69 -34.64 -31.01
N ASP A 46 -5.49 -35.44 -29.94
CA ASP A 46 -6.47 -36.43 -29.50
C ASP A 46 -7.79 -35.80 -29.03
N GLU A 47 -7.73 -34.64 -28.37
CA GLU A 47 -8.92 -33.89 -27.94
C GLU A 47 -9.78 -33.43 -29.13
N ILE A 48 -9.13 -32.93 -30.19
CA ILE A 48 -9.79 -32.49 -31.44
C ILE A 48 -10.45 -33.70 -32.13
N GLN A 49 -9.75 -34.84 -32.16
CA GLN A 49 -10.28 -36.09 -32.73
C GLN A 49 -11.53 -36.57 -31.96
N SER A 50 -11.48 -36.52 -30.63
CA SER A 50 -12.61 -36.88 -29.76
C SER A 50 -13.80 -35.94 -29.99
N ALA A 51 -13.56 -34.63 -30.12
CA ALA A 51 -14.61 -33.66 -30.43
C ALA A 51 -15.27 -33.90 -31.79
N PHE A 52 -14.48 -34.23 -32.82
CA PHE A 52 -14.99 -34.60 -34.15
C PHE A 52 -15.87 -35.86 -34.10
N LYS A 53 -15.38 -36.93 -33.45
CA LYS A 53 -16.14 -38.19 -33.28
C LYS A 53 -17.45 -37.93 -32.53
N PHE A 54 -17.39 -37.12 -31.47
CA PHE A 54 -18.57 -36.76 -30.67
C PHE A 54 -19.61 -35.97 -31.49
N ALA A 55 -19.18 -34.98 -32.29
CA ALA A 55 -20.06 -34.22 -33.19
C ALA A 55 -20.77 -35.13 -34.21
N MET A 56 -20.01 -36.06 -34.82
CA MET A 56 -20.52 -37.03 -35.79
C MET A 56 -21.57 -37.97 -35.16
N LEU A 57 -21.29 -38.47 -33.95
CA LEU A 57 -22.23 -39.32 -33.20
C LEU A 57 -23.50 -38.55 -32.86
N ASN A 58 -23.38 -37.30 -32.39
CA ASN A 58 -24.53 -36.48 -32.02
C ASN A 58 -25.46 -36.23 -33.22
N HIS A 59 -24.90 -35.93 -34.40
CA HIS A 59 -25.68 -35.81 -35.62
C HIS A 59 -26.34 -37.13 -36.04
N ASN A 60 -25.57 -38.22 -36.07
CA ASN A 60 -26.05 -39.52 -36.54
C ASN A 60 -27.11 -40.12 -35.59
N LEU A 61 -27.06 -39.86 -34.28
CA LEU A 61 -28.06 -40.33 -33.31
C LEU A 61 -29.37 -39.54 -33.34
N ASN A 62 -29.40 -38.32 -33.90
CA ASN A 62 -30.60 -37.49 -33.97
C ASN A 62 -31.54 -37.93 -35.12
N VAL A 63 -32.20 -39.09 -34.92
CA VAL A 63 -33.02 -39.78 -35.94
C VAL A 63 -34.18 -38.92 -36.46
N SER A 64 -34.70 -37.99 -35.65
CA SER A 64 -35.87 -37.16 -36.00
C SER A 64 -35.55 -36.03 -36.99
N SER A 65 -34.28 -35.58 -37.07
CA SER A 65 -33.88 -34.47 -37.95
C SER A 65 -32.97 -34.89 -39.11
N ARG A 66 -32.42 -36.12 -39.11
CA ARG A 66 -31.44 -36.56 -40.10
C ARG A 66 -32.10 -37.02 -41.40
N ARG A 67 -31.76 -36.36 -42.51
CA ARG A 67 -32.14 -36.76 -43.88
C ARG A 67 -31.06 -37.59 -44.58
N PHE A 68 -29.84 -37.54 -44.07
CA PHE A 68 -28.66 -38.25 -44.54
C PHE A 68 -27.82 -38.69 -43.32
N GLU A 69 -26.89 -39.62 -43.53
CA GLU A 69 -25.92 -40.10 -42.54
C GLU A 69 -24.52 -39.68 -42.97
N LEU A 70 -23.72 -39.16 -42.04
CA LEU A 70 -22.32 -38.83 -42.32
C LEU A 70 -21.42 -40.04 -42.03
N GLN A 71 -20.56 -40.38 -42.98
CA GLN A 71 -19.54 -41.42 -42.85
C GLN A 71 -18.15 -40.78 -42.92
N ALA A 72 -17.34 -40.92 -41.88
CA ALA A 72 -16.01 -40.33 -41.84
C ALA A 72 -14.90 -41.36 -42.10
N TYR A 73 -13.92 -40.99 -42.93
CA TYR A 73 -12.66 -41.70 -43.12
C TYR A 73 -11.55 -40.93 -42.43
N VAL A 74 -11.22 -41.36 -41.22
CA VAL A 74 -10.24 -40.69 -40.33
C VAL A 74 -8.85 -41.27 -40.56
N ASP A 75 -7.89 -40.40 -40.89
CA ASP A 75 -6.48 -40.74 -40.96
C ASP A 75 -5.69 -39.82 -40.00
N VAL A 76 -4.77 -40.40 -39.22
CA VAL A 76 -3.92 -39.67 -38.26
C VAL A 76 -2.46 -39.80 -38.69
N ILE A 77 -1.80 -38.68 -38.95
CA ILE A 77 -0.42 -38.66 -39.45
C ILE A 77 0.40 -37.55 -38.80
N ASN A 78 1.72 -37.66 -38.86
CA ASN A 78 2.58 -36.50 -38.68
C ASN A 78 2.46 -35.62 -39.93
N THR A 79 1.79 -34.48 -39.79
CA THR A 79 1.46 -33.58 -40.89
C THR A 79 2.66 -32.81 -41.40
N ALA A 80 3.77 -32.70 -40.63
CA ALA A 80 5.00 -32.03 -41.06
C ALA A 80 5.66 -32.66 -42.30
N ASP A 81 5.36 -33.92 -42.60
CA ASP A 81 5.83 -34.61 -43.80
C ASP A 81 4.85 -34.39 -44.96
N ALA A 82 5.11 -33.35 -45.76
CA ALA A 82 4.29 -32.97 -46.92
C ALA A 82 4.12 -34.10 -47.95
N PHE A 83 5.09 -35.02 -48.07
CA PHE A 83 5.01 -36.15 -49.01
C PHE A 83 4.03 -37.22 -48.51
N LYS A 84 4.05 -37.53 -47.21
CA LYS A 84 3.04 -38.43 -46.62
C LYS A 84 1.65 -37.81 -46.70
N LEU A 85 1.54 -36.50 -46.44
CA LEU A 85 0.28 -35.76 -46.54
C LEU A 85 -0.30 -35.81 -47.96
N SER A 86 0.50 -35.56 -49.00
CA SER A 86 0.02 -35.60 -50.38
C SER A 86 -0.51 -36.98 -50.79
N ARG A 87 0.21 -38.05 -50.44
CA ARG A 87 -0.24 -39.44 -50.67
C ARG A 87 -1.57 -39.74 -49.96
N LEU A 88 -1.75 -39.21 -48.76
CA LEU A 88 -2.96 -39.40 -47.96
C LEU A 88 -4.16 -38.64 -48.55
N ILE A 89 -3.96 -37.39 -48.98
CA ILE A 89 -4.98 -36.60 -49.68
C ILE A 89 -5.46 -37.35 -50.92
N CYS A 90 -4.52 -37.92 -51.69
CA CYS A 90 -4.85 -38.71 -52.87
C CYS A 90 -5.60 -40.02 -52.54
N ASN A 91 -5.26 -40.67 -51.43
CA ASN A 91 -6.03 -41.80 -50.94
C ASN A 91 -7.47 -41.38 -50.57
N GLN A 92 -7.64 -40.23 -49.91
CA GLN A 92 -8.96 -39.70 -49.58
C GLN A 92 -9.78 -39.34 -50.83
N PHE A 93 -9.16 -38.78 -51.87
CA PHE A 93 -9.81 -38.56 -53.17
C PHE A 93 -10.25 -39.86 -53.84
N SER A 94 -9.43 -40.91 -53.75
CA SER A 94 -9.79 -42.24 -54.27
C SER A 94 -10.97 -42.88 -53.54
N ARG A 95 -11.17 -42.56 -52.24
CA ARG A 95 -12.32 -42.99 -51.43
C ARG A 95 -13.64 -42.29 -51.79
N GLY A 96 -13.59 -41.27 -52.66
CA GLY A 96 -14.78 -40.57 -53.15
C GLY A 96 -15.46 -39.67 -52.11
N VAL A 97 -14.66 -38.98 -51.29
CA VAL A 97 -15.15 -38.05 -50.26
C VAL A 97 -15.79 -36.79 -50.86
N PHE A 98 -16.78 -36.22 -50.18
CA PHE A 98 -17.54 -35.04 -50.64
C PHE A 98 -16.95 -33.71 -50.15
N ALA A 99 -16.34 -33.76 -48.98
CA ALA A 99 -15.60 -32.67 -48.36
C ALA A 99 -14.52 -33.27 -47.46
N MET A 100 -13.50 -32.47 -47.19
CA MET A 100 -12.44 -32.81 -46.26
C MET A 100 -12.48 -31.92 -45.02
N LEU A 101 -12.11 -32.50 -43.89
CA LEU A 101 -11.99 -31.86 -42.61
C LEU A 101 -10.63 -32.22 -42.02
N GLY A 102 -10.02 -31.34 -41.25
CA GLY A 102 -8.80 -31.75 -40.58
C GLY A 102 -8.07 -30.65 -39.86
N ALA A 103 -7.34 -31.03 -38.82
CA ALA A 103 -6.37 -30.17 -38.15
C ALA A 103 -5.00 -30.53 -38.70
N VAL A 104 -4.40 -29.60 -39.45
CA VAL A 104 -3.09 -29.78 -40.11
C VAL A 104 -2.15 -28.69 -39.63
N SER A 105 -0.87 -29.02 -39.53
CA SER A 105 0.16 -28.06 -39.14
C SER A 105 0.22 -26.89 -40.13
N PRO A 106 0.49 -25.66 -39.66
CA PRO A 106 0.61 -24.49 -40.53
C PRO A 106 1.62 -24.69 -41.66
N ASP A 107 2.75 -25.34 -41.39
CA ASP A 107 3.84 -25.55 -42.35
C ASP A 107 3.44 -26.46 -43.53
N SER A 108 2.43 -27.32 -43.35
CA SER A 108 1.95 -28.26 -44.38
C SER A 108 0.60 -27.87 -44.97
N PHE A 109 0.05 -26.76 -44.51
CA PHE A 109 -1.22 -26.22 -44.96
C PHE A 109 -1.18 -25.84 -46.46
N ASP A 110 -0.08 -25.25 -46.94
CA ASP A 110 0.08 -24.84 -48.35
C ASP A 110 -0.09 -26.01 -49.33
N THR A 111 0.40 -27.20 -48.94
CA THR A 111 0.23 -28.42 -49.73
C THR A 111 -1.25 -28.78 -49.83
N LEU A 112 -1.95 -28.78 -48.69
CA LEU A 112 -3.37 -29.12 -48.66
C LEU A 112 -4.21 -28.07 -49.43
N HIS A 113 -3.91 -26.78 -49.26
CA HIS A 113 -4.55 -25.67 -49.96
C HIS A 113 -4.38 -25.78 -51.48
N SER A 114 -3.18 -26.11 -51.94
CA SER A 114 -2.89 -26.32 -53.36
C SER A 114 -3.72 -27.47 -53.96
N TYR A 115 -3.80 -28.62 -53.27
CA TYR A 115 -4.61 -29.75 -53.74
C TYR A 115 -6.12 -29.44 -53.67
N SER A 116 -6.58 -28.82 -52.59
CA SER A 116 -7.97 -28.38 -52.41
C SER A 116 -8.44 -27.50 -53.57
N ASN A 117 -7.64 -26.49 -53.93
CA ASN A 117 -7.96 -25.56 -55.02
C ASN A 117 -7.82 -26.20 -56.42
N THR A 118 -6.82 -27.07 -56.63
CA THR A 118 -6.61 -27.74 -57.92
C THR A 118 -7.73 -28.73 -58.24
N PHE A 119 -8.15 -29.53 -57.26
CA PHE A 119 -9.20 -30.54 -57.42
C PHE A 119 -10.60 -29.99 -57.09
N GLN A 120 -10.72 -28.72 -56.69
CA GLN A 120 -11.96 -28.09 -56.24
C GLN A 120 -12.63 -28.84 -55.08
N MET A 121 -11.84 -29.40 -54.17
CA MET A 121 -12.34 -30.15 -53.01
C MET A 121 -12.60 -29.19 -51.84
N PRO A 122 -13.84 -29.05 -51.34
CA PRO A 122 -14.09 -28.22 -50.16
C PRO A 122 -13.35 -28.75 -48.93
N PHE A 123 -12.58 -27.89 -48.26
CA PHE A 123 -11.85 -28.21 -47.05
C PHE A 123 -12.20 -27.25 -45.92
N VAL A 124 -12.60 -27.79 -44.77
CA VAL A 124 -12.89 -27.02 -43.56
C VAL A 124 -11.85 -27.39 -42.50
N THR A 125 -11.06 -26.44 -42.01
CA THR A 125 -10.17 -26.66 -40.85
C THR A 125 -10.53 -25.73 -39.69
N PRO A 126 -10.37 -26.22 -38.44
CA PRO A 126 -10.47 -25.39 -37.25
C PRO A 126 -9.42 -24.27 -37.24
N TRP A 127 -8.29 -24.42 -37.95
CA TRP A 127 -7.15 -23.50 -37.91
C TRP A 127 -6.51 -23.34 -39.29
N PHE A 128 -6.36 -22.09 -39.74
CA PHE A 128 -5.58 -21.69 -40.93
C PHE A 128 -4.45 -20.75 -40.51
N PRO A 129 -3.32 -20.73 -41.22
CA PRO A 129 -2.33 -19.66 -41.11
C PRO A 129 -2.95 -18.29 -41.45
N GLU A 130 -2.54 -17.22 -40.77
CA GLU A 130 -3.17 -15.88 -40.88
C GLU A 130 -3.11 -15.26 -42.29
N LYS A 131 -2.11 -15.61 -43.11
CA LYS A 131 -2.00 -15.23 -44.53
C LYS A 131 -1.91 -16.45 -45.44
N VAL A 132 -3.06 -16.83 -45.99
CA VAL A 132 -3.12 -17.72 -47.15
C VAL A 132 -3.15 -16.85 -48.41
N LEU A 133 -2.22 -17.08 -49.33
CA LEU A 133 -2.17 -16.35 -50.60
C LEU A 133 -3.44 -16.65 -51.40
N GLN A 134 -4.24 -15.62 -51.67
CA GLN A 134 -5.41 -15.77 -52.52
C GLN A 134 -4.98 -16.15 -53.94
N PRO A 135 -5.73 -17.04 -54.63
CA PRO A 135 -5.44 -17.34 -56.01
C PRO A 135 -5.56 -16.08 -56.86
N SER A 136 -4.48 -15.68 -57.53
CA SER A 136 -4.37 -14.45 -58.35
C SER A 136 -5.36 -14.40 -59.54
N SER A 137 -6.09 -15.50 -59.76
CA SER A 137 -6.96 -15.74 -60.90
C SER A 137 -8.43 -15.36 -60.66
N GLY A 138 -8.79 -14.85 -59.48
CA GLY A 138 -10.19 -14.58 -59.10
C GLY A 138 -11.05 -15.85 -58.92
N ALA A 139 -10.42 -17.00 -58.77
CA ALA A 139 -11.08 -18.28 -58.49
C ALA A 139 -11.50 -18.36 -57.02
N LEU A 140 -12.64 -19.02 -56.75
CA LEU A 140 -13.14 -19.25 -55.40
C LEU A 140 -12.15 -20.12 -54.61
N ASP A 141 -11.79 -19.71 -53.39
CA ASP A 141 -11.00 -20.56 -52.50
C ASP A 141 -11.87 -21.72 -51.98
N PHE A 142 -11.34 -22.94 -52.01
CA PHE A 142 -12.05 -24.13 -51.53
C PHE A 142 -11.78 -24.41 -50.04
N ALA A 143 -10.87 -23.66 -49.42
CA ALA A 143 -10.62 -23.66 -47.99
C ALA A 143 -11.56 -22.71 -47.22
N ILE A 144 -12.06 -23.15 -46.04
CA ILE A 144 -12.91 -22.34 -45.16
C ILE A 144 -12.44 -22.42 -43.70
N SER A 145 -12.13 -21.26 -43.12
CA SER A 145 -11.60 -21.07 -41.76
C SER A 145 -12.67 -20.90 -40.70
N MET A 146 -12.67 -21.80 -39.72
CA MET A 146 -13.47 -21.64 -38.50
C MET A 146 -12.84 -20.64 -37.52
N ARG A 147 -11.49 -20.54 -37.51
CA ARG A 147 -10.77 -19.60 -36.64
C ARG A 147 -11.01 -18.17 -37.11
N PRO A 148 -11.48 -17.27 -36.23
CA PRO A 148 -11.62 -15.86 -36.54
C PRO A 148 -10.27 -15.13 -36.53
N ASP A 149 -10.23 -13.97 -37.20
CA ASP A 149 -9.03 -13.13 -37.33
C ASP A 149 -8.96 -12.07 -36.23
N TYR A 150 -8.21 -12.33 -35.15
CA TYR A 150 -8.33 -11.59 -33.89
C TYR A 150 -7.16 -10.65 -33.54
N TYR A 151 -6.23 -10.36 -34.46
CA TYR A 151 -5.12 -9.43 -34.18
C TYR A 151 -5.60 -8.04 -33.76
N GLN A 152 -6.77 -7.58 -34.25
CA GLN A 152 -7.36 -6.31 -33.84
C GLN A 152 -7.81 -6.32 -32.37
N ALA A 153 -8.32 -7.46 -31.89
CA ALA A 153 -8.67 -7.64 -30.48
C ALA A 153 -7.46 -7.50 -29.56
N ILE A 154 -6.28 -7.97 -30.01
CA ILE A 154 -5.00 -7.79 -29.29
C ILE A 154 -4.68 -6.29 -29.18
N ILE A 155 -4.71 -5.57 -30.30
CA ILE A 155 -4.42 -4.13 -30.35
C ILE A 155 -5.36 -3.35 -29.43
N ASP A 156 -6.67 -3.59 -29.53
CA ASP A 156 -7.67 -2.87 -28.73
C ASP A 156 -7.56 -3.21 -27.23
N THR A 157 -7.19 -4.45 -26.88
CA THR A 157 -6.95 -4.84 -25.48
C THR A 157 -5.74 -4.12 -24.91
N VAL A 158 -4.63 -4.03 -25.66
CA VAL A 158 -3.43 -3.29 -25.26
C VAL A 158 -3.76 -1.79 -25.08
N ARG A 159 -4.58 -1.22 -25.97
CA ARG A 159 -5.09 0.16 -25.87
C ARG A 159 -5.98 0.36 -24.65
N TYR A 160 -6.87 -0.59 -24.36
CA TYR A 160 -7.78 -0.54 -23.21
C TYR A 160 -7.02 -0.47 -21.88
N TYR A 161 -5.94 -1.26 -21.74
CA TYR A 161 -5.11 -1.22 -20.54
C TYR A 161 -4.10 -0.05 -20.51
N GLY A 162 -3.99 0.72 -21.59
CA GLY A 162 -3.08 1.87 -21.69
C GLY A 162 -1.60 1.49 -21.58
N TRP A 163 -1.23 0.31 -22.08
CA TRP A 163 0.18 -0.11 -22.11
C TRP A 163 0.95 0.75 -23.11
N ASP A 164 2.11 1.26 -22.74
CA ASP A 164 2.98 2.09 -23.59
C ASP A 164 4.04 1.26 -24.32
N ARG A 165 4.57 0.24 -23.64
CA ARG A 165 5.62 -0.68 -24.12
C ARG A 165 5.17 -2.12 -23.99
N ILE A 166 5.32 -2.90 -25.06
CA ILE A 166 5.04 -4.34 -25.03
C ILE A 166 6.25 -5.16 -25.46
N ILE A 167 6.42 -6.31 -24.82
CA ILE A 167 7.40 -7.35 -25.17
C ILE A 167 6.62 -8.48 -25.84
N TYR A 168 6.98 -8.79 -27.09
CA TYR A 168 6.30 -9.82 -27.88
C TYR A 168 7.11 -11.12 -27.91
N MET A 169 6.51 -12.19 -27.38
CA MET A 169 7.12 -13.50 -27.22
C MET A 169 6.33 -14.52 -28.04
N TYR A 170 6.96 -15.21 -28.98
CA TYR A 170 6.26 -16.13 -29.90
C TYR A 170 7.01 -17.46 -30.15
N ASP A 171 6.29 -18.54 -30.48
CA ASP A 171 6.88 -19.86 -30.75
C ASP A 171 6.96 -20.24 -32.25
N SER A 172 5.91 -19.92 -33.00
CA SER A 172 5.60 -20.48 -34.32
C SER A 172 5.68 -19.44 -35.44
N HIS A 173 5.70 -19.91 -36.70
CA HIS A 173 5.66 -19.03 -37.87
C HIS A 173 4.36 -18.21 -37.94
N ASP A 174 3.24 -18.77 -37.46
CA ASP A 174 1.94 -18.07 -37.37
C ASP A 174 2.04 -16.83 -36.48
N GLY A 175 2.73 -16.93 -35.34
CA GLY A 175 2.92 -15.79 -34.44
C GLY A 175 3.74 -14.65 -35.03
N LEU A 176 4.67 -14.96 -35.95
CA LEU A 176 5.40 -13.93 -36.71
C LEU A 176 4.50 -13.21 -37.72
N LEU A 177 3.61 -13.95 -38.39
CA LEU A 177 2.63 -13.36 -39.32
C LEU A 177 1.64 -12.46 -38.59
N ARG A 178 1.17 -12.87 -37.40
CA ARG A 178 0.35 -12.05 -36.53
C ARG A 178 1.04 -10.77 -36.12
N LEU A 179 2.32 -10.86 -35.72
CA LEU A 179 3.12 -9.69 -35.39
C LEU A 179 3.21 -8.73 -36.58
N GLN A 180 3.36 -9.24 -37.81
CA GLN A 180 3.33 -8.42 -39.01
C GLN A 180 1.97 -7.71 -39.18
N GLN A 181 0.85 -8.39 -38.93
CA GLN A 181 -0.48 -7.78 -38.97
C GLN A 181 -0.68 -6.73 -37.87
N ILE A 182 -0.13 -6.97 -36.67
CA ILE A 182 -0.12 -5.98 -35.59
C ILE A 182 0.61 -4.72 -36.08
N TYR A 183 1.82 -4.85 -36.64
CA TYR A 183 2.53 -3.70 -37.21
C TYR A 183 1.78 -3.01 -38.35
N GLN A 184 1.07 -3.76 -39.20
CA GLN A 184 0.25 -3.20 -40.28
C GLN A 184 -1.01 -2.49 -39.75
N GLY A 185 -1.57 -2.96 -38.63
CA GLY A 185 -2.71 -2.36 -37.95
C GLY A 185 -2.34 -1.09 -37.16
N LEU A 186 -1.07 -0.94 -36.78
CA LEU A 186 -0.52 0.24 -36.13
C LEU A 186 -0.21 1.34 -37.17
N ARG A 187 -0.84 2.51 -37.05
CA ARG A 187 -0.65 3.67 -37.93
C ARG A 187 0.53 4.55 -37.46
N PRO A 188 1.62 4.68 -38.23
CA PRO A 188 2.78 5.45 -37.82
C PRO A 188 2.42 6.91 -37.45
N GLY A 189 2.76 7.35 -36.22
CA GLY A 189 2.64 8.74 -35.77
C GLY A 189 1.41 9.10 -34.93
N ASN A 190 0.41 8.22 -34.80
CA ASN A 190 -0.77 8.42 -33.93
C ASN A 190 -0.92 7.30 -32.87
N GLU A 191 0.12 6.50 -32.66
CA GLU A 191 0.04 5.30 -31.83
C GLU A 191 0.22 5.58 -30.35
N THR A 192 -0.49 4.76 -29.56
CA THR A 192 -0.49 4.77 -28.09
C THR A 192 0.62 3.90 -27.50
N PHE A 193 1.14 2.92 -28.25
CA PHE A 193 2.13 1.96 -27.76
C PHE A 193 3.13 1.48 -28.81
N HIS A 194 4.26 0.93 -28.34
CA HIS A 194 5.34 0.38 -29.18
C HIS A 194 5.80 -1.00 -28.71
N VAL A 195 6.22 -1.84 -29.66
CA VAL A 195 6.84 -3.13 -29.38
C VAL A 195 8.32 -2.90 -29.09
N GLU A 196 8.74 -3.08 -27.83
CA GLU A 196 10.10 -2.80 -27.36
C GLU A 196 11.07 -3.95 -27.67
N THR A 197 10.61 -5.20 -27.51
CA THR A 197 11.45 -6.38 -27.76
C THR A 197 10.62 -7.51 -28.34
N VAL A 198 11.19 -8.24 -29.29
CA VAL A 198 10.57 -9.39 -29.94
C VAL A 198 11.49 -10.60 -29.76
N LYS A 199 10.98 -11.70 -29.20
CA LYS A 199 11.75 -12.93 -28.94
C LYS A 199 11.00 -14.15 -29.44
N ARG A 200 11.66 -14.96 -30.29
CA ARG A 200 11.23 -16.32 -30.61
C ARG A 200 11.65 -17.27 -29.50
N ILE A 201 10.74 -18.12 -29.05
CA ILE A 201 10.92 -19.07 -27.94
C ILE A 201 10.81 -20.48 -28.49
N ALA A 202 11.81 -21.32 -28.21
CA ALA A 202 11.75 -22.74 -28.54
C ALA A 202 11.17 -23.57 -27.38
N ASN A 203 11.62 -23.28 -26.15
CA ASN A 203 11.31 -24.05 -24.95
C ASN A 203 11.01 -23.12 -23.75
N VAL A 204 10.42 -23.68 -22.69
CA VAL A 204 10.15 -22.95 -21.43
C VAL A 204 11.42 -22.35 -20.83
N SER A 205 12.53 -23.09 -20.85
CA SER A 205 13.82 -22.62 -20.30
C SER A 205 14.34 -21.37 -21.00
N ASP A 206 14.26 -21.31 -22.33
CA ASP A 206 14.65 -20.13 -23.12
C ASP A 206 13.81 -18.91 -22.75
N ALA A 207 12.50 -19.10 -22.50
CA ALA A 207 11.62 -18.03 -22.08
C ALA A 207 12.05 -17.48 -20.71
N ILE A 208 12.27 -18.35 -19.73
CA ILE A 208 12.65 -17.93 -18.36
C ILE A 208 14.02 -17.25 -18.34
N GLU A 209 15.00 -17.74 -19.09
CA GLU A 209 16.33 -17.11 -19.20
C GLU A 209 16.23 -15.69 -19.80
N PHE A 210 15.40 -15.53 -20.82
CA PHE A 210 15.11 -14.21 -21.38
C PHE A 210 14.45 -13.27 -20.37
N LEU A 211 13.45 -13.75 -19.61
CA LEU A 211 12.81 -12.97 -18.55
C LEU A 211 13.80 -12.57 -17.46
N ARG A 212 14.74 -13.44 -17.07
CA ARG A 212 15.80 -13.12 -16.09
C ARG A 212 16.69 -12.00 -16.60
N THR A 213 17.06 -12.03 -17.88
CA THR A 213 17.85 -10.97 -18.50
C THR A 213 17.13 -9.61 -18.44
N ILE A 214 15.82 -9.59 -18.68
CA ILE A 214 15.01 -8.35 -18.56
C ILE A 214 14.94 -7.89 -17.10
N GLU A 215 14.83 -8.82 -16.16
CA GLU A 215 14.78 -8.52 -14.72
C GLU A 215 16.10 -7.93 -14.20
N GLU A 216 17.24 -8.42 -14.70
CA GLU A 216 18.57 -7.87 -14.39
C GLU A 216 18.74 -6.43 -14.89
N LEU A 217 18.20 -6.12 -16.08
CA LEU A 217 18.27 -4.77 -16.65
C LEU A 217 17.40 -3.77 -15.87
N ASN A 218 16.18 -4.14 -15.52
CA ASN A 218 15.27 -3.26 -14.78
C ASN A 218 14.24 -4.05 -13.97
N ARG A 219 14.55 -4.32 -12.70
CA ARG A 219 13.69 -5.11 -11.80
C ARG A 219 12.33 -4.47 -11.52
N TRP A 220 12.28 -3.15 -11.36
CA TRP A 220 11.12 -2.44 -10.84
C TRP A 220 10.17 -1.88 -11.89
N SER A 221 10.56 -1.88 -13.17
CA SER A 221 9.66 -1.49 -14.25
C SER A 221 8.50 -2.49 -14.39
N ARG A 222 7.33 -1.96 -14.76
CA ARG A 222 6.22 -2.80 -15.21
C ARG A 222 6.58 -3.39 -16.56
N LYS A 223 6.38 -4.68 -16.71
CA LYS A 223 6.71 -5.46 -17.91
C LYS A 223 5.42 -6.03 -18.47
N HIS A 224 5.06 -5.57 -19.66
CA HIS A 224 3.87 -6.00 -20.37
C HIS A 224 4.27 -7.00 -21.45
N ILE A 225 3.86 -8.26 -21.29
CA ILE A 225 4.29 -9.35 -22.15
C ILE A 225 3.11 -9.87 -22.93
N VAL A 226 3.18 -9.78 -24.26
CA VAL A 226 2.25 -10.45 -25.16
C VAL A 226 2.85 -11.80 -25.51
N LEU A 227 2.17 -12.85 -25.07
CA LEU A 227 2.59 -14.23 -25.24
C LEU A 227 1.78 -14.87 -26.36
N ASP A 228 2.45 -15.25 -27.44
CA ASP A 228 1.90 -15.87 -28.64
C ASP A 228 2.50 -17.25 -28.87
N CYS A 229 2.04 -18.20 -28.08
CA CYS A 229 2.44 -19.58 -28.19
C CYS A 229 1.26 -20.52 -27.96
N SER A 230 1.50 -21.82 -28.14
CA SER A 230 0.53 -22.86 -27.81
C SER A 230 0.05 -22.75 -26.35
N THR A 231 -1.18 -23.23 -26.08
CA THR A 231 -1.77 -23.21 -24.72
C THR A 231 -0.85 -23.89 -23.70
N GLU A 232 -0.27 -25.04 -24.06
CA GLU A 232 0.60 -25.82 -23.17
C GLU A 232 1.87 -25.05 -22.82
N LEU A 233 2.56 -24.51 -23.82
CA LEU A 233 3.78 -23.73 -23.62
C LEU A 233 3.50 -22.45 -22.82
N ALA A 234 2.35 -21.80 -23.07
CA ALA A 234 1.94 -20.60 -22.34
C ALA A 234 1.75 -20.87 -20.86
N LYS A 235 1.06 -21.97 -20.55
CA LYS A 235 0.82 -22.42 -19.17
C LYS A 235 2.15 -22.70 -18.46
N ASP A 236 3.04 -23.47 -19.09
CA ASP A 236 4.31 -23.85 -18.49
C ASP A 236 5.25 -22.66 -18.26
N ILE A 237 5.28 -21.68 -19.16
CA ILE A 237 6.06 -20.44 -18.99
C ILE A 237 5.55 -19.66 -17.78
N VAL A 238 4.24 -19.45 -17.67
CA VAL A 238 3.64 -18.72 -16.55
C VAL A 238 3.89 -19.45 -15.23
N VAL A 239 3.68 -20.78 -15.18
CA VAL A 239 3.94 -21.59 -13.98
C VAL A 239 5.42 -21.55 -13.59
N SER A 240 6.33 -21.70 -14.55
CA SER A 240 7.77 -21.67 -14.28
C SER A 240 8.25 -20.29 -13.83
N HIS A 241 7.69 -19.21 -14.37
CA HIS A 241 7.97 -17.85 -13.92
C HIS A 241 7.55 -17.69 -12.46
N VAL A 242 6.32 -18.07 -12.11
CA VAL A 242 5.81 -17.90 -10.75
C VAL A 242 6.59 -18.71 -9.71
N ARG A 243 7.15 -19.87 -10.12
CA ARG A 243 8.05 -20.69 -9.30
C ARG A 243 9.44 -20.09 -9.13
N ASP A 244 9.89 -19.25 -10.07
CA ASP A 244 11.19 -18.61 -9.99
C ASP A 244 11.17 -17.45 -8.98
N ILE A 245 12.16 -17.43 -8.07
CA ILE A 245 12.31 -16.41 -7.02
C ILE A 245 13.03 -15.17 -7.59
N THR A 246 13.78 -15.31 -8.69
CA THR A 246 14.54 -14.18 -9.26
C THR A 246 13.64 -13.20 -9.97
N LEU A 247 12.50 -13.65 -10.50
CA LEU A 247 11.57 -12.84 -11.29
C LEU A 247 10.55 -12.14 -10.39
N GLY A 248 10.32 -10.85 -10.63
CA GLY A 248 9.27 -10.09 -9.96
C GLY A 248 7.88 -10.60 -10.37
N LYS A 249 6.95 -10.75 -9.41
CA LYS A 249 5.60 -11.25 -9.72
C LYS A 249 4.63 -10.11 -10.05
N ARG A 250 4.58 -9.09 -9.18
CA ARG A 250 3.67 -7.93 -9.31
C ARG A 250 4.03 -6.93 -10.41
N THR A 251 5.25 -7.01 -10.94
CA THR A 251 5.74 -6.14 -12.01
C THR A 251 5.32 -6.63 -13.40
N TYR A 252 4.85 -7.87 -13.54
CA TYR A 252 4.49 -8.45 -14.82
C TYR A 252 2.99 -8.48 -15.06
N HIS A 253 2.61 -8.24 -16.31
CA HIS A 253 1.27 -8.46 -16.81
C HIS A 253 1.37 -9.22 -18.14
N TYR A 254 0.82 -10.43 -18.18
CA TYR A 254 0.78 -11.27 -19.38
C TYR A 254 -0.54 -11.07 -20.14
N LEU A 255 -0.46 -10.85 -21.44
CA LEU A 255 -1.57 -10.99 -22.38
C LEU A 255 -1.33 -12.25 -23.21
N LEU A 256 -2.17 -13.27 -22.99
CA LEU A 256 -2.20 -14.48 -23.79
C LEU A 256 -2.95 -14.17 -25.08
N SER A 257 -2.21 -14.08 -26.18
CA SER A 257 -2.79 -13.73 -27.47
C SER A 257 -3.62 -14.87 -28.08
N GLY A 258 -3.33 -16.12 -27.74
CA GLY A 258 -4.12 -17.27 -28.19
C GLY A 258 -5.53 -17.33 -27.57
N LEU A 259 -6.42 -18.10 -28.20
CA LEU A 259 -7.75 -18.47 -27.66
C LEU A 259 -7.61 -19.54 -26.56
N VAL A 260 -6.83 -19.23 -25.53
CA VAL A 260 -6.15 -20.18 -24.63
C VAL A 260 -6.87 -20.33 -23.27
N MET A 261 -7.72 -19.36 -22.91
CA MET A 261 -8.29 -19.26 -21.56
C MET A 261 -9.47 -20.22 -21.29
N ASP A 262 -9.79 -21.10 -22.25
CA ASP A 262 -10.82 -22.15 -22.10
C ASP A 262 -10.26 -23.44 -21.47
N ASP A 263 -8.93 -23.60 -21.40
CA ASP A 263 -8.30 -24.74 -20.73
C ASP A 263 -8.26 -24.53 -19.19
N ARG A 264 -8.17 -25.57 -18.37
CA ARG A 264 -8.16 -25.44 -16.89
C ARG A 264 -6.87 -24.76 -16.38
N TRP A 265 -6.84 -23.43 -16.40
CA TRP A 265 -5.78 -22.61 -15.79
C TRP A 265 -5.95 -22.47 -14.26
N GLU A 266 -7.19 -22.56 -13.77
CA GLU A 266 -7.54 -22.26 -12.39
C GLU A 266 -6.84 -23.20 -11.38
N SER A 267 -6.91 -24.53 -11.51
CA SER A 267 -6.44 -25.44 -10.45
C SER A 267 -4.94 -25.45 -10.18
N GLU A 268 -4.10 -25.03 -11.13
CA GLU A 268 -2.63 -25.04 -10.99
C GLU A 268 -2.03 -23.64 -10.78
N VAL A 269 -2.73 -22.59 -11.19
CA VAL A 269 -2.27 -21.19 -11.06
C VAL A 269 -2.88 -20.51 -9.82
N ILE A 270 -3.97 -21.04 -9.25
CA ILE A 270 -4.59 -20.52 -8.01
C ILE A 270 -3.61 -20.51 -6.81
N GLU A 271 -2.65 -21.44 -6.74
CA GLU A 271 -1.68 -21.48 -5.64
C GLU A 271 -0.77 -20.23 -5.60
N TYR A 272 -0.73 -19.42 -6.66
CA TYR A 272 0.21 -18.32 -6.76
C TYR A 272 -0.31 -17.14 -7.57
N GLY A 273 -1.52 -16.67 -7.27
CA GLY A 273 -2.09 -15.43 -7.80
C GLY A 273 -1.21 -14.22 -7.47
N ALA A 274 -0.11 -14.03 -8.19
CA ALA A 274 0.87 -12.97 -7.93
C ALA A 274 1.16 -12.13 -9.19
N ILE A 275 0.61 -12.54 -10.34
CA ILE A 275 0.80 -11.93 -11.67
C ILE A 275 -0.58 -11.70 -12.30
N ASN A 276 -0.75 -10.59 -13.01
CA ASN A 276 -1.97 -10.34 -13.78
C ASN A 276 -1.90 -11.04 -15.13
N ILE A 277 -2.93 -11.80 -15.47
CA ILE A 277 -3.01 -12.55 -16.73
C ILE A 277 -4.32 -12.18 -17.42
N THR A 278 -4.21 -11.70 -18.65
CA THR A 278 -5.33 -11.42 -19.54
C THR A 278 -5.28 -12.36 -20.72
N GLY A 279 -6.42 -12.73 -21.25
CA GLY A 279 -6.49 -13.56 -22.45
C GLY A 279 -7.86 -13.56 -23.08
N PHE A 280 -7.96 -14.26 -24.20
CA PHE A 280 -9.19 -14.35 -24.98
C PHE A 280 -9.88 -15.69 -24.78
N ARG A 281 -11.22 -15.61 -24.68
CA ARG A 281 -12.11 -16.76 -24.62
C ARG A 281 -13.16 -16.65 -25.72
N ILE A 282 -13.36 -17.73 -26.47
CA ILE A 282 -14.35 -17.78 -27.56
C ILE A 282 -15.62 -18.54 -27.14
N VAL A 283 -15.50 -19.51 -26.23
CA VAL A 283 -16.65 -20.31 -25.79
C VAL A 283 -17.39 -19.59 -24.67
N ASP A 284 -18.67 -19.31 -24.88
CA ASP A 284 -19.52 -18.69 -23.86
C ASP A 284 -20.20 -19.75 -22.98
N THR A 285 -19.59 -20.03 -21.84
CA THR A 285 -20.11 -20.97 -20.83
C THR A 285 -21.39 -20.49 -20.16
N SER A 286 -21.84 -19.25 -20.37
CA SER A 286 -23.10 -18.75 -19.81
C SER A 286 -24.33 -19.31 -20.53
N LYS A 287 -24.20 -19.65 -21.83
CA LYS A 287 -25.31 -20.11 -22.68
C LYS A 287 -25.76 -21.52 -22.30
N LYS A 288 -27.08 -21.73 -22.28
CA LYS A 288 -27.70 -23.00 -21.83
C LYS A 288 -27.26 -24.21 -22.66
N TYR A 289 -27.27 -24.09 -23.99
CA TYR A 289 -26.90 -25.20 -24.89
C TYR A 289 -25.40 -25.57 -24.77
N VAL A 290 -24.54 -24.60 -24.47
CA VAL A 290 -23.10 -24.86 -24.21
C VAL A 290 -22.94 -25.62 -22.90
N LYS A 291 -23.69 -25.27 -21.84
CA LYS A 291 -23.70 -26.02 -20.58
C LYS A 291 -24.17 -27.47 -20.77
N GLU A 292 -25.26 -27.68 -21.51
CA GLU A 292 -25.77 -29.03 -21.82
C GLU A 292 -24.75 -29.86 -22.61
N PHE A 293 -24.01 -29.22 -23.53
CA PHE A 293 -22.89 -29.84 -24.23
C PHE A 293 -21.75 -30.21 -23.26
N LEU A 294 -21.30 -29.28 -22.41
CA LEU A 294 -20.22 -29.49 -21.44
C LEU A 294 -20.56 -30.60 -20.43
N ASP A 295 -21.81 -30.66 -19.95
CA ASP A 295 -22.29 -31.73 -19.07
C ASP A 295 -22.26 -33.11 -19.76
N SER A 296 -22.48 -33.14 -21.07
CA SER A 296 -22.38 -34.37 -21.86
C SER A 296 -20.93 -34.73 -22.19
N TRP A 297 -20.09 -33.73 -22.45
CA TRP A 297 -18.65 -33.87 -22.66
C TRP A 297 -17.93 -34.41 -21.41
N LYS A 298 -18.30 -33.90 -20.22
CA LYS A 298 -17.76 -34.33 -18.92
C LYS A 298 -18.10 -35.80 -18.59
N ARG A 299 -19.20 -36.33 -19.12
CA ARG A 299 -19.63 -37.73 -18.90
C ARG A 299 -18.93 -38.74 -19.81
N LEU A 300 -18.15 -38.30 -20.79
CA LEU A 300 -17.38 -39.20 -21.64
C LEU A 300 -16.25 -39.86 -20.86
N ASP A 301 -16.05 -41.15 -21.07
CA ASP A 301 -14.99 -41.92 -20.42
C ASP A 301 -13.62 -41.57 -21.07
N PRO A 302 -12.66 -41.01 -20.31
CA PRO A 302 -11.33 -40.67 -20.81
C PRO A 302 -10.56 -41.86 -21.39
N ALA A 303 -10.88 -43.10 -20.99
CA ALA A 303 -10.24 -44.30 -21.53
C ALA A 303 -10.64 -44.59 -22.99
N THR A 304 -11.86 -44.22 -23.38
CA THR A 304 -12.39 -44.44 -24.74
C THR A 304 -12.21 -43.23 -25.65
N SER A 305 -12.23 -42.02 -25.06
CA SER A 305 -12.11 -40.74 -25.76
C SER A 305 -10.98 -39.94 -25.11
N GLN A 306 -9.76 -40.17 -25.57
CA GLN A 306 -8.57 -39.48 -25.07
C GLN A 306 -8.73 -37.97 -25.24
N GLY A 307 -8.46 -37.21 -24.18
CA GLY A 307 -8.66 -35.76 -24.13
C GLY A 307 -10.09 -35.30 -23.79
N ALA A 308 -11.09 -36.19 -23.81
CA ALA A 308 -12.46 -35.89 -23.38
C ALA A 308 -12.67 -36.17 -21.87
N GLY A 309 -13.85 -35.82 -21.34
CA GLY A 309 -14.17 -36.00 -19.90
C GLY A 309 -13.68 -34.87 -18.98
N LYS A 310 -13.15 -33.78 -19.57
CA LYS A 310 -12.80 -32.54 -18.86
C LYS A 310 -14.05 -31.68 -18.61
N GLU A 311 -13.97 -30.75 -17.66
CA GLU A 311 -15.06 -29.78 -17.39
C GLU A 311 -15.20 -28.69 -18.45
N LEU A 312 -14.10 -28.36 -19.12
CA LEU A 312 -14.05 -27.38 -20.19
C LEU A 312 -13.51 -28.07 -21.46
N ILE A 313 -13.77 -27.45 -22.61
CA ILE A 313 -13.30 -27.88 -23.92
C ILE A 313 -12.35 -26.82 -24.47
N SER A 314 -11.24 -27.23 -25.07
CA SER A 314 -10.32 -26.29 -25.72
C SER A 314 -10.99 -25.57 -26.90
N ALA A 315 -10.54 -24.35 -27.20
CA ALA A 315 -11.08 -23.56 -28.31
C ALA A 315 -10.92 -24.28 -29.66
N GLN A 316 -9.80 -24.98 -29.88
CA GLN A 316 -9.55 -25.74 -31.11
C GLN A 316 -10.53 -26.92 -31.28
N ALA A 317 -10.81 -27.66 -30.20
CA ALA A 317 -11.79 -28.74 -30.21
C ALA A 317 -13.22 -28.22 -30.39
N ALA A 318 -13.57 -27.07 -29.80
CA ALA A 318 -14.85 -26.42 -30.00
C ALA A 318 -15.06 -25.96 -31.46
N LEU A 319 -14.02 -25.40 -32.09
CA LEU A 319 -14.06 -25.03 -33.52
C LEU A 319 -14.23 -26.25 -34.42
N MET A 320 -13.59 -27.37 -34.10
CA MET A 320 -13.76 -28.64 -34.82
C MET A 320 -15.19 -29.19 -34.69
N TYR A 321 -15.76 -29.14 -33.49
CA TYR A 321 -17.15 -29.53 -33.26
C TYR A 321 -18.10 -28.69 -34.13
N ASP A 322 -17.93 -27.37 -34.12
CA ASP A 322 -18.73 -26.44 -34.93
C ASP A 322 -18.53 -26.65 -36.45
N ALA A 323 -17.31 -27.01 -36.88
CA ALA A 323 -16.99 -27.29 -38.29
C ALA A 323 -17.84 -28.43 -38.87
N VAL A 324 -18.08 -29.48 -38.08
CA VAL A 324 -18.95 -30.59 -38.49
C VAL A 324 -20.38 -30.11 -38.69
N PHE A 325 -20.89 -29.26 -37.80
CA PHE A 325 -22.25 -28.71 -37.94
C PHE A 325 -22.39 -27.72 -39.10
N VAL A 326 -21.33 -26.98 -39.45
CA VAL A 326 -21.29 -26.16 -40.68
C VAL A 326 -21.45 -27.04 -41.92
N LEU A 327 -20.73 -28.16 -41.99
CA LEU A 327 -20.89 -29.12 -43.10
C LEU A 327 -22.30 -29.73 -43.12
N VAL A 328 -22.82 -30.14 -41.97
CA VAL A 328 -24.18 -30.69 -41.85
C VAL A 328 -25.22 -29.71 -42.38
N GLU A 329 -25.15 -28.44 -41.99
CA GLU A 329 -26.11 -27.43 -42.44
C GLU A 329 -25.97 -27.15 -43.95
N ALA A 330 -24.74 -27.10 -44.48
CA ALA A 330 -24.52 -26.96 -45.92
C ALA A 330 -25.13 -28.13 -46.71
N PHE A 331 -24.87 -29.38 -46.31
CA PHE A 331 -25.47 -30.55 -46.95
C PHE A 331 -26.99 -30.58 -46.78
N SER A 332 -27.51 -30.22 -45.60
CA SER A 332 -28.95 -30.11 -45.34
C SER A 332 -29.62 -29.11 -46.29
N LYS A 333 -29.02 -27.92 -46.50
CA LYS A 333 -29.51 -26.93 -47.47
C LYS A 333 -29.48 -27.45 -48.91
N ILE A 334 -28.45 -28.20 -49.30
CA ILE A 334 -28.35 -28.80 -50.64
C ILE A 334 -29.43 -29.87 -50.84
N VAL A 335 -29.54 -30.82 -49.91
CA VAL A 335 -30.53 -31.91 -49.97
C VAL A 335 -31.96 -31.36 -49.91
N ARG A 336 -32.23 -30.31 -49.14
CA ARG A 336 -33.53 -29.61 -49.10
C ARG A 336 -33.89 -29.01 -50.45
N LYS A 337 -32.94 -28.42 -51.16
CA LYS A 337 -33.20 -27.76 -52.45
C LYS A 337 -33.29 -28.76 -53.60
N LYS A 338 -32.49 -29.83 -53.58
CA LYS A 338 -32.47 -30.90 -54.59
C LYS A 338 -32.22 -32.27 -53.95
N PRO A 339 -33.27 -33.02 -53.60
CA PRO A 339 -33.14 -34.30 -52.88
C PRO A 339 -32.45 -35.40 -53.70
N ASP A 340 -32.53 -35.38 -55.04
CA ASP A 340 -31.91 -36.41 -55.89
C ASP A 340 -30.50 -36.05 -56.40
N GLN A 341 -29.92 -34.93 -55.96
CA GLN A 341 -28.67 -34.40 -56.53
C GLN A 341 -27.46 -35.34 -56.34
N PHE A 342 -27.42 -36.12 -55.26
CA PHE A 342 -26.29 -37.01 -54.93
C PHE A 342 -26.63 -38.50 -55.05
N ARG A 343 -27.88 -38.83 -55.40
CA ARG A 343 -28.41 -40.20 -55.43
C ARG A 343 -27.71 -41.08 -56.47
N ALA A 344 -27.30 -40.50 -57.60
CA ALA A 344 -26.54 -41.19 -58.64
C ALA A 344 -25.13 -41.61 -58.19
N TYR A 345 -24.54 -40.87 -57.23
CA TYR A 345 -23.22 -41.17 -56.67
C TYR A 345 -23.31 -42.19 -55.53
N THR A 346 -24.28 -42.01 -54.62
CA THR A 346 -24.47 -42.90 -53.46
C THR A 346 -25.00 -44.29 -53.83
N SER A 347 -25.80 -44.41 -54.90
CA SER A 347 -26.33 -45.70 -55.38
C SER A 347 -25.25 -46.61 -56.00
N ARG A 348 -24.19 -46.04 -56.60
CA ARG A 348 -23.12 -46.80 -57.27
C ARG A 348 -22.10 -47.42 -56.30
N SER A 349 -21.98 -46.90 -55.08
CA SER A 349 -21.02 -47.40 -54.07
C SER A 349 -21.46 -48.72 -53.38
N ARG A 350 -22.70 -49.19 -53.61
CA ARG A 350 -23.22 -50.45 -53.05
C ARG A 350 -22.89 -51.71 -53.87
N GLY A 351 -22.33 -51.58 -55.08
CA GLY A 351 -22.03 -52.69 -55.97
C GLY A 351 -20.55 -53.04 -56.00
N GLN A 352 -20.15 -54.09 -55.29
CA GLN A 352 -18.83 -54.70 -55.39
C GLN A 352 -18.77 -55.55 -56.66
N GLN A 353 -18.18 -55.04 -57.76
CA GLN A 353 -17.35 -55.75 -58.75
C GLN A 353 -17.11 -54.91 -60.01
N ALA A 354 -15.88 -54.99 -60.50
CA ALA A 354 -15.34 -54.31 -61.66
C ALA A 354 -15.93 -54.79 -63.00
N PHE A 355 -15.69 -54.00 -64.05
CA PHE A 355 -15.86 -54.28 -65.49
C PHE A 355 -17.24 -54.08 -66.12
N SER A 356 -17.63 -52.81 -66.32
CA SER A 356 -18.12 -52.33 -67.63
C SER A 356 -18.43 -50.83 -67.57
N LEU A 357 -17.70 -50.04 -68.35
CA LEU A 357 -18.00 -48.62 -68.61
C LEU A 357 -19.37 -48.47 -69.31
N PRO A 358 -20.12 -47.42 -68.98
CA PRO A 358 -20.69 -46.58 -70.03
C PRO A 358 -20.10 -45.17 -70.00
N ALA A 359 -19.94 -44.61 -71.19
CA ALA A 359 -19.16 -43.42 -71.55
C ALA A 359 -19.69 -42.05 -71.04
N ASN A 360 -20.43 -41.97 -69.93
CA ASN A 360 -20.90 -40.69 -69.35
C ASN A 360 -21.24 -40.79 -67.85
N GLY A 361 -20.29 -41.22 -67.02
CA GLY A 361 -20.46 -41.31 -65.56
C GLY A 361 -19.18 -40.96 -64.80
N THR A 362 -19.32 -40.15 -63.75
CA THR A 362 -18.29 -39.59 -62.86
C THR A 362 -17.25 -40.60 -62.37
N ARG A 363 -15.96 -40.29 -62.59
CA ARG A 363 -14.79 -41.07 -62.13
C ARG A 363 -14.40 -40.67 -60.71
N THR A 364 -13.92 -41.62 -59.91
CA THR A 364 -13.16 -41.34 -58.68
C THR A 364 -11.97 -40.44 -59.01
N MET A 365 -11.70 -39.43 -58.19
CA MET A 365 -10.59 -38.50 -58.42
C MET A 365 -9.26 -39.22 -58.17
N ASP A 366 -8.42 -39.29 -59.21
CA ASP A 366 -7.08 -39.84 -59.13
C ASP A 366 -6.07 -38.70 -59.23
N CYS A 367 -5.15 -38.63 -58.27
CA CYS A 367 -4.07 -37.65 -58.29
C CYS A 367 -2.99 -37.99 -59.32
N ASN A 368 -2.83 -39.26 -59.69
CA ASN A 368 -1.70 -39.72 -60.49
C ASN A 368 -2.09 -39.82 -61.96
N MET A 369 -2.17 -38.68 -62.66
CA MET A 369 -2.60 -38.64 -64.06
C MET A 369 -1.40 -38.53 -65.01
N SER A 370 -1.19 -39.57 -65.82
CA SER A 370 -0.16 -39.61 -66.87
C SER A 370 -0.44 -38.71 -68.09
N LYS A 371 -1.57 -37.98 -68.12
CA LYS A 371 -2.05 -37.20 -69.28
C LYS A 371 -2.31 -35.69 -69.02
N GLY A 372 -1.78 -35.12 -67.94
CA GLY A 372 -1.59 -33.66 -67.80
C GLY A 372 -2.81 -32.75 -67.54
N TRP A 373 -4.06 -33.24 -67.61
CA TRP A 373 -5.26 -32.43 -67.32
C TRP A 373 -6.00 -32.96 -66.11
N VAL A 374 -6.08 -32.20 -65.02
CA VAL A 374 -6.81 -32.58 -63.79
C VAL A 374 -8.31 -32.40 -64.00
N THR A 375 -9.13 -33.40 -63.65
CA THR A 375 -10.60 -33.28 -63.61
C THR A 375 -11.06 -32.81 -62.23
N PRO A 376 -11.62 -31.59 -62.10
CA PRO A 376 -12.11 -31.07 -60.82
C PRO A 376 -13.33 -31.82 -60.30
N TRP A 377 -13.58 -31.71 -59.00
CA TRP A 377 -14.78 -32.24 -58.36
C TRP A 377 -16.05 -31.52 -58.84
N GLU A 378 -16.92 -32.21 -59.58
CA GLU A 378 -18.11 -31.64 -60.23
C GLU A 378 -19.10 -30.94 -59.28
N HIS A 379 -19.06 -31.28 -58.00
CA HIS A 379 -19.94 -30.70 -56.97
C HIS A 379 -19.20 -29.78 -56.00
N GLY A 380 -17.89 -29.64 -56.13
CA GLY A 380 -17.04 -28.89 -55.21
C GLY A 380 -17.44 -27.43 -55.11
N ASP A 381 -17.48 -26.73 -56.24
CA ASP A 381 -17.82 -25.31 -56.28
C ASP A 381 -19.23 -25.03 -55.74
N LYS A 382 -20.19 -25.93 -55.98
CA LYS A 382 -21.53 -25.84 -55.38
C LYS A 382 -21.46 -25.97 -53.86
N ILE A 383 -20.78 -26.99 -53.34
CA ILE A 383 -20.66 -27.23 -51.90
C ILE A 383 -19.96 -26.04 -51.22
N SER A 384 -18.86 -25.53 -51.78
CA SER A 384 -18.14 -24.38 -51.25
C SER A 384 -18.99 -23.11 -51.18
N ARG A 385 -19.83 -22.83 -52.20
CA ARG A 385 -20.78 -21.72 -52.16
C ARG A 385 -21.86 -21.88 -51.09
N TYR A 386 -22.31 -23.11 -50.83
CA TYR A 386 -23.27 -23.37 -49.77
C TYR A 386 -22.66 -23.22 -48.39
N LEU A 387 -21.41 -23.67 -48.20
CA LEU A 387 -20.67 -23.49 -46.95
C LEU A 387 -20.52 -22.02 -46.58
N ARG A 388 -20.21 -21.15 -47.56
CA ARG A 388 -20.12 -19.70 -47.37
C ARG A 388 -21.45 -19.02 -46.99
N LYS A 389 -22.59 -19.66 -47.31
CA LYS A 389 -23.95 -19.19 -46.99
C LYS A 389 -24.53 -19.86 -45.74
N VAL A 390 -23.70 -20.57 -44.97
CA VAL A 390 -24.12 -21.13 -43.70
C VAL A 390 -24.20 -20.00 -42.66
N GLU A 391 -25.31 -19.96 -41.95
CA GLU A 391 -25.51 -19.11 -40.79
C GLU A 391 -26.08 -20.01 -39.70
N ILE A 392 -25.25 -20.30 -38.68
CA ILE A 392 -25.62 -21.15 -37.55
C ILE A 392 -25.07 -20.56 -36.25
N SER A 393 -25.67 -20.96 -35.13
CA SER A 393 -25.12 -20.67 -33.80
C SER A 393 -24.54 -21.97 -33.23
N GLY A 394 -23.22 -21.97 -33.01
CA GLY A 394 -22.45 -23.09 -32.48
C GLY A 394 -21.97 -22.85 -31.05
N LEU A 395 -21.03 -23.69 -30.59
CA LEU A 395 -20.37 -23.54 -29.29
C LEU A 395 -19.56 -22.24 -29.21
N THR A 396 -18.97 -21.84 -30.34
CA THR A 396 -18.18 -20.61 -30.47
C THR A 396 -19.03 -19.37 -30.80
N GLY A 397 -20.35 -19.44 -30.61
CA GLY A 397 -21.28 -18.36 -30.91
C GLY A 397 -21.78 -18.39 -32.36
N ASP A 398 -22.08 -17.21 -32.91
CA ASP A 398 -22.64 -17.11 -34.26
C ASP A 398 -21.54 -17.29 -35.30
N ILE A 399 -21.84 -18.07 -36.35
CA ILE A 399 -20.90 -18.47 -37.38
C ILE A 399 -21.44 -17.97 -38.73
N ARG A 400 -20.69 -17.06 -39.34
CA ARG A 400 -20.91 -16.52 -40.68
C ARG A 400 -19.56 -16.41 -41.40
N PHE A 401 -19.57 -16.53 -42.72
CA PHE A 401 -18.35 -16.46 -43.54
C PHE A 401 -18.42 -15.32 -44.56
N ASN A 402 -17.26 -14.77 -44.89
CA ASN A 402 -17.10 -13.83 -45.98
C ASN A 402 -16.91 -14.53 -47.34
N GLU A 403 -16.76 -13.73 -48.41
CA GLU A 403 -16.49 -14.26 -49.75
C GLU A 403 -15.15 -14.98 -49.89
N ASP A 404 -14.19 -14.74 -48.98
CA ASP A 404 -12.88 -15.40 -48.95
C ASP A 404 -12.88 -16.71 -48.17
N GLY A 405 -13.81 -16.88 -47.23
CA GLY A 405 -14.01 -18.11 -46.45
C GLY A 405 -13.52 -17.95 -45.02
N LYS A 406 -13.28 -16.70 -44.61
CA LYS A 406 -12.96 -16.29 -43.25
C LYS A 406 -14.23 -16.00 -42.48
N ARG A 407 -14.18 -16.28 -41.17
CA ARG A 407 -15.30 -16.02 -40.26
C ARG A 407 -15.49 -14.52 -40.04
N GLN A 408 -16.74 -14.06 -40.06
CA GLN A 408 -17.15 -12.67 -39.78
C GLN A 408 -18.21 -12.62 -38.69
N ASN A 409 -18.34 -11.44 -38.05
CA ASN A 409 -19.33 -11.17 -37.01
C ASN A 409 -19.28 -12.21 -35.87
N TYR A 410 -18.09 -12.31 -35.27
CA TYR A 410 -17.84 -13.17 -34.12
C TYR A 410 -17.57 -12.30 -32.88
N THR A 411 -17.77 -12.88 -31.70
CA THR A 411 -17.50 -12.22 -30.43
C THR A 411 -16.41 -12.94 -29.66
N LEU A 412 -15.53 -12.17 -29.02
CA LEU A 412 -14.49 -12.65 -28.13
C LEU A 412 -14.71 -12.06 -26.74
N HIS A 413 -14.55 -12.89 -25.72
CA HIS A 413 -14.55 -12.44 -24.34
C HIS A 413 -13.12 -12.18 -23.90
N VAL A 414 -12.85 -10.96 -23.45
CA VAL A 414 -11.60 -10.64 -22.76
C VAL A 414 -11.79 -11.04 -21.31
N VAL A 415 -10.97 -11.97 -20.85
CA VAL A 415 -11.00 -12.48 -19.48
C VAL A 415 -9.70 -12.13 -18.77
N GLU A 416 -9.83 -11.74 -17.52
CA GLU A 416 -8.71 -11.39 -16.64
C GLU A 416 -8.70 -12.29 -15.42
N MET A 417 -7.51 -12.76 -15.07
CA MET A 417 -7.23 -13.47 -13.84
C MET A 417 -6.25 -12.61 -13.02
N THR A 418 -6.70 -12.19 -11.84
CA THR A 418 -5.91 -11.35 -10.93
C THR A 418 -5.55 -12.12 -9.66
N VAL A 419 -4.57 -11.58 -8.93
CA VAL A 419 -4.01 -12.09 -7.66
C VAL A 419 -5.05 -12.63 -6.68
N ASN A 420 -6.22 -11.99 -6.62
CA ASN A 420 -7.25 -12.28 -5.61
C ASN A 420 -8.61 -12.64 -6.22
N SER A 421 -8.74 -12.80 -7.53
CA SER A 421 -10.02 -13.07 -8.18
C SER A 421 -9.99 -14.35 -8.99
N ALA A 422 -11.13 -15.04 -9.03
CA ALA A 422 -11.37 -16.03 -10.07
C ALA A 422 -11.29 -15.37 -11.47
N MET A 423 -11.21 -16.16 -12.52
CA MET A 423 -11.23 -15.64 -13.89
C MET A 423 -12.53 -14.86 -14.13
N VAL A 424 -12.44 -13.60 -14.51
CA VAL A 424 -13.61 -12.71 -14.72
C VAL A 424 -13.63 -12.19 -16.15
N LYS A 425 -14.82 -12.14 -16.77
CA LYS A 425 -15.02 -11.40 -18.03
C LYS A 425 -14.93 -9.91 -17.74
N VAL A 426 -13.97 -9.23 -18.39
CA VAL A 426 -13.71 -7.78 -18.24
C VAL A 426 -14.21 -6.98 -19.44
N ALA A 427 -14.21 -7.58 -20.63
CA ALA A 427 -14.72 -6.93 -21.84
C ALA A 427 -15.27 -7.96 -22.84
N GLU A 428 -16.03 -7.45 -23.79
CA GLU A 428 -16.49 -8.18 -24.97
C GLU A 428 -16.00 -7.44 -26.21
N TRP A 429 -15.34 -8.17 -27.10
CA TRP A 429 -14.82 -7.64 -28.35
C TRP A 429 -15.63 -8.22 -29.51
N SER A 430 -16.02 -7.37 -30.46
CA SER A 430 -16.64 -7.80 -31.72
C SER A 430 -16.01 -7.06 -32.90
N ASP A 431 -16.08 -7.69 -34.07
CA ASP A 431 -15.54 -7.15 -35.33
C ASP A 431 -16.18 -5.79 -35.71
N GLU A 432 -17.46 -5.60 -35.38
CA GLU A 432 -18.21 -4.37 -35.71
C GLU A 432 -18.09 -3.27 -34.65
N ALA A 433 -18.06 -3.62 -33.36
CA ALA A 433 -18.13 -2.66 -32.25
C ALA A 433 -16.78 -2.41 -31.54
N GLY A 434 -15.76 -3.21 -31.85
CA GLY A 434 -14.48 -3.18 -31.15
C GLY A 434 -14.60 -3.66 -29.69
N LEU A 435 -13.70 -3.22 -28.82
CA LEU A 435 -13.68 -3.60 -27.40
C LEU A 435 -14.72 -2.82 -26.60
N THR A 436 -15.68 -3.54 -26.03
CA THR A 436 -16.70 -3.00 -25.11
C THR A 436 -16.47 -3.49 -23.68
N PRO A 437 -16.15 -2.60 -22.71
CA PRO A 437 -15.88 -3.01 -21.34
C PRO A 437 -17.17 -3.44 -20.63
N VAL A 438 -17.07 -4.52 -19.85
CA VAL A 438 -18.15 -5.05 -19.02
C VAL A 438 -17.79 -4.85 -17.56
N MET A 439 -18.76 -4.51 -16.71
CA MET A 439 -18.55 -4.37 -15.27
C MET A 439 -18.19 -5.72 -14.65
N ALA A 440 -16.90 -5.98 -14.46
CA ALA A 440 -16.38 -7.21 -13.90
C ALA A 440 -16.78 -7.37 -12.43
N LYS A 441 -17.42 -8.50 -12.11
CA LYS A 441 -17.73 -8.88 -10.72
C LYS A 441 -16.60 -9.75 -10.18
N TYR A 442 -15.59 -9.11 -9.61
CA TYR A 442 -14.47 -9.82 -8.97
C TYR A 442 -14.98 -10.64 -7.78
N THR A 443 -14.96 -11.96 -7.92
CA THR A 443 -15.26 -12.88 -6.82
C THR A 443 -13.95 -13.31 -6.21
N ARG A 444 -13.78 -13.00 -4.92
CA ARG A 444 -12.56 -13.37 -4.19
C ARG A 444 -12.51 -14.88 -4.02
N LEU A 445 -11.46 -15.52 -4.51
CA LEU A 445 -11.24 -16.95 -4.28
C LEU A 445 -11.11 -17.16 -2.77
N LYS A 446 -11.85 -18.11 -2.22
CA LYS A 446 -11.65 -18.53 -0.82
C LYS A 446 -10.31 -19.26 -0.78
N THR A 447 -9.32 -18.67 -0.10
CA THR A 447 -8.09 -19.37 0.24
C THR A 447 -8.47 -20.64 1.02
N ASP A 448 -8.01 -21.81 0.58
CA ASP A 448 -8.16 -23.02 1.39
C ASP A 448 -7.43 -22.78 2.72
N MET A 449 -8.18 -22.68 3.82
CA MET A 449 -7.67 -22.41 5.17
C MET A 449 -6.93 -23.61 5.77
N ASN A 450 -6.47 -24.55 4.95
CA ASN A 450 -5.79 -25.76 5.37
C ASN A 450 -4.29 -25.47 5.56
N TYR A 451 -3.95 -24.84 6.68
CA TYR A 451 -2.57 -24.82 7.17
C TYR A 451 -2.32 -26.01 8.09
N GLU A 452 -1.13 -26.60 8.00
CA GLU A 452 -0.74 -27.76 8.80
C GLU A 452 -0.51 -27.36 10.25
N ARG A 453 -1.25 -27.95 11.19
CA ARG A 453 -1.10 -27.67 12.63
C ARG A 453 0.06 -28.42 13.28
N ASN A 454 0.43 -29.58 12.73
CA ASN A 454 1.49 -30.43 13.26
C ASN A 454 2.90 -30.02 12.82
N LYS A 455 3.02 -29.02 11.92
CA LYS A 455 4.30 -28.47 11.47
C LYS A 455 4.81 -27.43 12.48
N THR A 456 6.11 -27.47 12.78
CA THR A 456 6.78 -26.39 13.52
C THR A 456 7.17 -25.29 12.53
N TYR A 457 6.62 -24.09 12.72
CA TYR A 457 6.90 -22.93 11.87
C TYR A 457 8.11 -22.15 12.37
N ILE A 458 8.98 -21.74 11.45
CA ILE A 458 10.17 -20.95 11.77
C ILE A 458 9.78 -19.48 11.83
N VAL A 459 9.92 -18.88 13.02
CA VAL A 459 9.67 -17.45 13.25
C VAL A 459 11.01 -16.72 13.31
N THR A 460 11.30 -15.91 12.30
CA THR A 460 12.49 -15.05 12.30
C THR A 460 12.24 -13.75 13.06
N THR A 461 13.24 -13.29 13.81
CA THR A 461 13.18 -12.07 14.62
C THR A 461 14.57 -11.43 14.81
N ILE A 462 14.61 -10.25 15.42
CA ILE A 462 15.83 -9.49 15.70
C ILE A 462 15.89 -9.13 17.19
N ILE A 463 17.09 -9.14 17.77
CA ILE A 463 17.30 -8.76 19.18
C ILE A 463 17.18 -7.23 19.29
N GLU A 464 16.14 -6.76 19.96
CA GLU A 464 15.89 -5.35 20.22
C GLU A 464 14.99 -5.17 21.44
N GLU A 465 15.43 -4.38 22.43
CA GLU A 465 14.65 -4.10 23.62
C GLU A 465 13.50 -3.12 23.34
N PRO A 466 12.26 -3.32 23.86
CA PRO A 466 11.76 -4.46 24.66
C PRO A 466 11.06 -5.56 23.83
N TYR A 467 11.27 -5.59 22.52
CA TYR A 467 10.58 -6.51 21.62
C TYR A 467 11.05 -7.95 21.79
N ILE A 468 12.37 -8.18 21.69
CA ILE A 468 13.04 -9.46 21.94
C ILE A 468 14.36 -9.18 22.66
N MET A 469 14.53 -9.84 23.80
CA MET A 469 15.69 -9.75 24.68
C MET A 469 16.12 -11.17 25.05
N LEU A 470 17.40 -11.34 25.34
CA LEU A 470 17.90 -12.60 25.88
C LEU A 470 17.53 -12.65 27.37
N ARG A 471 16.79 -13.69 27.77
CA ARG A 471 16.43 -13.92 29.16
C ARG A 471 17.69 -14.30 29.93
N GLN A 472 17.95 -13.63 31.05
CA GLN A 472 19.03 -14.03 31.94
C GLN A 472 18.60 -15.29 32.72
N PRO A 473 19.39 -16.38 32.70
CA PRO A 473 19.02 -17.60 33.41
C PRO A 473 19.07 -17.36 34.92
N GLU A 474 18.04 -17.81 35.63
CA GLU A 474 18.09 -17.86 37.09
C GLU A 474 19.09 -18.93 37.57
N PRO A 475 19.69 -18.78 38.77
CA PRO A 475 20.69 -19.74 39.25
C PRO A 475 20.14 -21.18 39.30
N GLY A 476 20.57 -22.03 38.36
CA GLY A 476 20.15 -23.43 38.23
C GLY A 476 19.22 -23.75 37.04
N GLU A 477 18.80 -22.76 36.26
CA GLU A 477 17.94 -22.94 35.07
C GLU A 477 18.78 -23.01 33.77
N THR A 478 18.60 -24.06 32.97
CA THR A 478 19.13 -24.13 31.60
C THR A 478 18.02 -23.79 30.61
N LEU A 479 18.15 -22.64 29.94
CA LEU A 479 17.18 -22.18 28.95
C LEU A 479 17.49 -22.81 27.58
N GLU A 480 16.56 -23.57 27.02
CA GLU A 480 16.67 -24.18 25.69
C GLU A 480 15.53 -23.70 24.77
N GLY A 481 15.79 -23.72 23.45
CA GLY A 481 14.78 -23.36 22.45
C GLY A 481 14.27 -21.92 22.56
N ASN A 482 12.95 -21.76 22.64
CA ASN A 482 12.25 -20.46 22.66
C ASN A 482 12.35 -19.75 24.01
N ASP A 483 12.57 -20.49 25.11
CA ASP A 483 12.59 -19.93 26.48
C ASP A 483 13.83 -19.08 26.77
N ARG A 484 14.81 -19.11 25.86
CA ARG A 484 15.98 -18.22 25.85
C ARG A 484 15.62 -16.76 25.59
N PHE A 485 14.45 -16.50 25.01
CA PHE A 485 14.00 -15.17 24.64
C PHE A 485 12.85 -14.70 25.54
N GLU A 486 12.86 -13.42 25.88
CA GLU A 486 11.73 -12.73 26.50
C GLU A 486 11.47 -11.41 25.78
N GLY A 487 10.26 -10.89 25.85
CA GLY A 487 9.91 -9.60 25.24
C GLY A 487 8.51 -9.56 24.68
N TYR A 488 8.11 -8.38 24.20
CA TYR A 488 6.79 -8.14 23.63
C TYR A 488 6.48 -9.07 22.43
N CYS A 489 7.44 -9.23 21.51
CA CYS A 489 7.25 -10.05 20.31
C CYS A 489 7.22 -11.55 20.62
N LYS A 490 7.90 -11.99 21.70
CA LYS A 490 7.82 -13.36 22.21
C LYS A 490 6.43 -13.65 22.77
N ASP A 491 5.93 -12.79 23.64
CA ASP A 491 4.57 -12.93 24.20
C ASP A 491 3.50 -12.86 23.09
N LEU A 492 3.70 -12.00 22.08
CA LEU A 492 2.83 -11.92 20.90
C LEU A 492 2.86 -13.22 20.09
N ALA A 493 4.05 -13.79 19.87
CA ALA A 493 4.21 -15.07 19.17
C ALA A 493 3.47 -16.21 19.89
N ASP A 494 3.57 -16.28 21.22
CA ASP A 494 2.83 -17.23 22.05
C ASP A 494 1.31 -17.10 21.89
N LEU A 495 0.79 -15.87 21.91
CA LEU A 495 -0.64 -15.60 21.74
C LEU A 495 -1.14 -15.97 20.34
N VAL A 496 -0.38 -15.64 19.31
CA VAL A 496 -0.71 -15.97 17.92
C VAL A 496 -0.65 -17.48 17.70
N ALA A 497 0.41 -18.14 18.19
CA ALA A 497 0.57 -19.59 18.12
C ALA A 497 -0.56 -20.33 18.83
N LYS A 498 -0.95 -19.87 20.03
CA LYS A 498 -2.07 -20.41 20.81
C LYS A 498 -3.41 -20.25 20.10
N LYS A 499 -3.65 -19.12 19.42
CA LYS A 499 -4.89 -18.86 18.67
C LYS A 499 -5.00 -19.74 17.42
N LEU A 500 -3.88 -19.99 16.76
CA LEU A 500 -3.80 -20.80 15.53
C LEU A 500 -3.64 -22.30 15.81
N GLY A 501 -3.20 -22.69 17.01
CA GLY A 501 -2.90 -24.07 17.36
C GLY A 501 -1.71 -24.62 16.59
N ILE A 502 -0.65 -23.81 16.44
CA ILE A 502 0.59 -24.17 15.73
C ILE A 502 1.79 -24.20 16.68
N ASN A 503 2.79 -25.02 16.36
CA ASN A 503 4.09 -24.99 17.02
C ASN A 503 5.03 -24.03 16.29
N TYR A 504 5.94 -23.37 17.01
CA TYR A 504 6.88 -22.43 16.41
C TYR A 504 8.27 -22.48 17.05
N GLU A 505 9.29 -22.09 16.30
CA GLU A 505 10.68 -21.96 16.74
C GLU A 505 11.18 -20.55 16.43
N LEU A 506 11.68 -19.84 17.44
CA LEU A 506 12.30 -18.52 17.28
C LEU A 506 13.74 -18.64 16.79
N ARG A 507 14.03 -17.97 15.68
CA ARG A 507 15.38 -17.83 15.13
C ARG A 507 15.74 -16.37 14.97
N ILE A 508 16.98 -16.03 15.31
CA ILE A 508 17.52 -14.69 15.07
C ILE A 508 17.98 -14.61 13.62
N VAL A 509 17.64 -13.51 12.97
CA VAL A 509 18.08 -13.18 11.61
C VAL A 509 19.61 -13.25 11.49
N LYS A 510 20.11 -13.86 10.41
CA LYS A 510 21.55 -14.19 10.27
C LYS A 510 22.47 -12.96 10.20
N ASP A 511 22.02 -11.88 9.58
CA ASP A 511 22.80 -10.67 9.31
C ASP A 511 22.52 -9.52 10.28
N GLY A 512 21.57 -9.69 11.22
CA GLY A 512 21.16 -8.66 12.18
C GLY A 512 20.42 -7.48 11.55
N GLN A 513 19.88 -7.61 10.33
CA GLN A 513 19.19 -6.52 9.63
C GLN A 513 17.69 -6.78 9.48
N TYR A 514 16.91 -5.70 9.41
CA TYR A 514 15.47 -5.79 9.14
C TYR A 514 15.16 -6.29 7.73
N GLY A 515 15.97 -5.87 6.76
CA GLY A 515 15.79 -6.13 5.34
C GLY A 515 15.64 -4.83 4.55
N ALA A 516 16.64 -4.61 3.70
CA ALA A 516 16.74 -3.58 2.70
C ALA A 516 17.01 -4.23 1.32
N GLU A 517 16.82 -3.44 0.27
CA GLU A 517 17.08 -3.91 -1.09
C GLU A 517 18.58 -4.04 -1.33
N ASN A 518 19.01 -5.23 -1.73
CA ASN A 518 20.41 -5.53 -2.03
C ASN A 518 20.51 -6.39 -3.30
N PRO A 519 20.97 -5.83 -4.43
CA PRO A 519 21.13 -6.57 -5.69
C PRO A 519 22.11 -7.74 -5.62
N ASP A 520 23.09 -7.68 -4.71
CA ASP A 520 24.15 -8.70 -4.60
C ASP A 520 23.67 -10.00 -3.93
N VAL A 521 22.51 -9.96 -3.26
CA VAL A 521 21.97 -11.09 -2.49
C VAL A 521 20.90 -11.81 -3.31
N LYS A 522 20.93 -13.15 -3.28
CA LYS A 522 19.88 -13.98 -3.90
C LYS A 522 18.50 -13.61 -3.36
N GLY A 523 17.59 -13.24 -4.27
CA GLY A 523 16.26 -12.73 -3.93
C GLY A 523 16.15 -11.20 -3.84
N GLY A 524 17.25 -10.46 -4.00
CA GLY A 524 17.28 -8.99 -4.05
C GLY A 524 17.05 -8.28 -2.72
N TRP A 525 16.95 -9.03 -1.61
CA TRP A 525 16.65 -8.53 -0.27
C TRP A 525 17.49 -9.25 0.77
N ASP A 526 18.04 -8.49 1.71
CA ASP A 526 18.73 -9.00 2.90
C ASP A 526 17.78 -9.02 4.13
N GLY A 527 18.33 -9.34 5.30
CA GLY A 527 17.60 -9.33 6.56
C GLY A 527 16.43 -10.31 6.65
N MET A 528 15.52 -10.03 7.58
CA MET A 528 14.31 -10.81 7.80
C MET A 528 13.41 -10.85 6.55
N VAL A 529 13.34 -9.75 5.78
CA VAL A 529 12.59 -9.70 4.51
C VAL A 529 13.16 -10.72 3.52
N GLY A 530 14.49 -10.77 3.36
CA GLY A 530 15.17 -11.73 2.51
C GLY A 530 14.95 -13.19 2.94
N GLU A 531 14.95 -13.48 4.24
CA GLU A 531 14.67 -14.82 4.76
C GLU A 531 13.25 -15.30 4.42
N LEU A 532 12.25 -14.40 4.46
CA LEU A 532 10.89 -14.72 4.03
C LEU A 532 10.78 -14.93 2.51
N VAL A 533 11.46 -14.10 1.71
CA VAL A 533 11.49 -14.21 0.24
C VAL A 533 12.13 -15.53 -0.20
N ARG A 534 13.24 -15.92 0.46
CA ARG A 534 13.94 -17.19 0.20
C ARG A 534 13.28 -18.41 0.87
N LYS A 535 12.19 -18.21 1.60
CA LYS A 535 11.48 -19.25 2.39
C LYS A 535 12.39 -19.98 3.40
N GLU A 536 13.37 -19.26 3.95
CA GLU A 536 14.19 -19.75 5.07
C GLU A 536 13.43 -19.62 6.41
N ALA A 537 12.50 -18.67 6.49
CA ALA A 537 11.57 -18.49 7.60
C ALA A 537 10.12 -18.51 7.09
N ASP A 538 9.19 -18.99 7.92
CA ASP A 538 7.76 -19.06 7.57
C ASP A 538 6.99 -17.81 8.00
N ILE A 539 7.43 -17.14 9.08
CA ILE A 539 6.80 -15.95 9.66
C ILE A 539 7.92 -15.03 10.20
N ALA A 540 7.73 -13.72 10.12
CA ALA A 540 8.56 -12.76 10.88
C ALA A 540 7.70 -11.99 11.89
N ILE A 541 8.04 -12.14 13.17
CA ILE A 541 7.41 -11.41 14.28
C ILE A 541 8.50 -10.55 14.94
N ALA A 542 8.51 -9.27 14.60
CA ALA A 542 9.49 -8.29 15.07
C ALA A 542 8.88 -6.87 15.03
N SER A 543 9.66 -5.87 15.44
CA SER A 543 9.44 -4.43 15.24
C SER A 543 9.58 -4.01 13.76
N MET A 544 8.96 -4.76 12.84
CA MET A 544 9.08 -4.52 11.40
C MET A 544 8.05 -3.50 10.93
N THR A 545 8.51 -2.32 10.53
CA THR A 545 7.67 -1.29 9.92
C THR A 545 7.12 -1.78 8.57
N ILE A 546 5.80 -1.65 8.38
CA ILE A 546 5.14 -1.89 7.09
C ILE A 546 5.51 -0.76 6.12
N THR A 547 6.15 -1.08 5.00
CA THR A 547 6.52 -0.13 3.94
C THR A 547 6.07 -0.65 2.57
N SER A 548 5.84 0.26 1.63
CA SER A 548 5.39 -0.12 0.27
C SER A 548 6.39 -1.04 -0.44
N GLU A 549 7.69 -0.89 -0.20
CA GLU A 549 8.72 -1.71 -0.85
C GLU A 549 8.72 -3.14 -0.31
N ARG A 550 8.58 -3.29 1.01
CA ARG A 550 8.47 -4.61 1.65
C ARG A 550 7.17 -5.31 1.26
N GLU A 551 6.05 -4.58 1.23
CA GLU A 551 4.75 -5.14 0.86
C GLU A 551 4.70 -5.67 -0.58
N ARG A 552 5.62 -5.24 -1.47
CA ARG A 552 5.73 -5.77 -2.84
C ARG A 552 6.28 -7.20 -2.88
N VAL A 553 7.10 -7.59 -1.91
CA VAL A 553 7.83 -8.87 -1.91
C VAL A 553 7.35 -9.85 -0.83
N ILE A 554 6.74 -9.33 0.24
CA ILE A 554 6.17 -10.11 1.36
C ILE A 554 4.78 -9.57 1.71
N ASP A 555 3.95 -10.39 2.35
CA ASP A 555 2.63 -10.00 2.82
C ASP A 555 2.66 -9.66 4.31
N PHE A 556 1.89 -8.64 4.71
CA PHE A 556 1.73 -8.22 6.10
C PHE A 556 0.33 -8.51 6.64
N SER A 557 0.25 -8.78 7.94
CA SER A 557 -0.99 -8.68 8.71
C SER A 557 -1.44 -7.23 8.86
N LYS A 558 -2.66 -7.01 9.35
CA LYS A 558 -3.02 -5.69 9.91
C LYS A 558 -2.03 -5.32 11.03
N PRO A 559 -1.73 -4.02 11.19
CA PRO A 559 -0.73 -3.58 12.16
C PRO A 559 -1.21 -3.89 13.58
N PHE A 560 -0.37 -4.58 14.35
CA PHE A 560 -0.63 -4.89 15.76
C PHE A 560 -0.31 -3.69 16.67
N MET A 561 0.60 -2.81 16.25
CA MET A 561 0.98 -1.60 16.98
C MET A 561 1.06 -0.41 16.02
N SER A 562 0.39 0.69 16.36
CA SER A 562 0.48 1.96 15.61
C SER A 562 1.61 2.82 16.16
N LEU A 563 2.38 3.46 15.27
CA LEU A 563 3.55 4.27 15.63
C LEU A 563 3.77 5.41 14.63
N GLY A 564 4.75 6.26 14.92
CA GLY A 564 5.30 7.18 13.93
C GLY A 564 6.70 7.62 14.32
N ILE A 565 7.37 8.34 13.43
CA ILE A 565 8.65 8.98 13.71
C ILE A 565 8.42 10.05 14.76
N SER A 566 9.21 9.99 15.82
CA SER A 566 9.19 10.92 16.94
C SER A 566 10.57 11.54 17.14
N ILE A 567 10.61 12.67 17.84
CA ILE A 567 11.85 13.37 18.15
C ILE A 567 12.22 13.06 19.60
N MET A 568 13.40 12.47 19.80
CA MET A 568 14.00 12.27 21.11
C MET A 568 15.03 13.36 21.38
N ILE A 569 14.86 14.07 22.49
CA ILE A 569 15.84 15.03 23.02
C ILE A 569 16.21 14.68 24.45
N LYS A 570 17.29 15.29 24.94
CA LYS A 570 17.61 15.25 26.36
C LYS A 570 16.58 16.08 27.14
N ARG A 571 16.05 15.52 28.23
CA ARG A 571 15.15 16.20 29.17
C ARG A 571 15.86 17.43 29.73
N PRO A 572 15.31 18.65 29.59
CA PRO A 572 15.93 19.86 30.10
C PRO A 572 15.92 19.82 31.64
N VAL A 573 17.03 20.22 32.24
CA VAL A 573 17.12 20.34 33.70
C VAL A 573 16.27 21.54 34.14
N LYS A 574 15.46 21.38 35.20
CA LYS A 574 14.72 22.51 35.83
C LYS A 574 15.74 23.61 36.14
N GLN A 575 15.63 24.77 35.48
CA GLN A 575 16.54 25.88 35.73
C GLN A 575 16.21 26.47 37.10
N LYS A 576 17.20 26.47 38.00
CA LYS A 576 17.03 27.15 39.29
C LYS A 576 16.86 28.65 39.03
N PRO A 577 15.88 29.31 39.67
CA PRO A 577 15.71 30.75 39.51
C PRO A 577 17.00 31.49 39.88
N GLY A 578 17.35 32.50 39.08
CA GLY A 578 18.55 33.31 39.32
C GLY A 578 18.45 34.16 40.58
N VAL A 579 19.58 34.67 41.06
CA VAL A 579 19.68 35.49 42.30
C VAL A 579 18.76 36.73 42.28
N PHE A 580 18.49 37.28 41.10
CA PHE A 580 17.58 38.43 40.90
C PHE A 580 16.15 38.03 40.51
N SER A 581 15.72 36.80 40.83
CA SER A 581 14.40 36.30 40.45
C SER A 581 13.23 37.13 40.99
N PHE A 582 13.43 37.90 42.07
CA PHE A 582 12.40 38.80 42.61
C PHE A 582 12.09 40.00 41.70
N LEU A 583 12.93 40.32 40.70
CA LEU A 583 12.63 41.38 39.71
C LEU A 583 11.79 40.88 38.53
N ASN A 584 11.74 39.57 38.29
CA ASN A 584 11.02 38.94 37.17
C ASN A 584 9.48 39.08 37.17
N PRO A 585 8.78 39.27 38.31
CA PRO A 585 7.31 39.41 38.32
C PRO A 585 6.77 40.64 37.56
N LEU A 586 7.63 41.63 37.29
CA LEU A 586 7.33 42.78 36.45
C LEU A 586 8.34 42.83 35.29
N SER A 587 7.87 43.25 34.11
CA SER A 587 8.75 43.42 32.96
C SER A 587 9.75 44.56 33.20
N LYS A 588 10.89 44.52 32.51
CA LYS A 588 11.92 45.57 32.59
C LYS A 588 11.37 46.94 32.20
N GLU A 589 10.42 46.98 31.27
CA GLU A 589 9.73 48.19 30.82
C GLU A 589 8.94 48.84 31.96
N ILE A 590 8.20 48.04 32.74
CA ILE A 590 7.43 48.53 33.88
C ILE A 590 8.36 49.12 34.94
N TRP A 591 9.48 48.47 35.24
CA TRP A 591 10.48 49.00 36.17
C TRP A 591 11.03 50.37 35.75
N ILE A 592 11.28 50.56 34.46
CA ILE A 592 11.71 51.85 33.91
C ILE A 592 10.59 52.90 34.03
N CYS A 593 9.34 52.52 33.72
CA CYS A 593 8.19 53.41 33.90
C CYS A 593 7.97 53.82 35.35
N VAL A 594 8.19 52.92 36.31
CA VAL A 594 8.11 53.20 37.75
C VAL A 594 9.20 54.20 38.17
N LEU A 595 10.41 54.08 37.64
CA LEU A 595 11.48 55.04 37.90
C LEU A 595 11.13 56.44 37.36
N PHE A 596 10.60 56.52 36.14
CA PHE A 596 10.18 57.80 35.56
C PHE A 596 8.98 58.41 36.27
N SER A 597 7.99 57.61 36.68
CA SER A 597 6.84 58.11 37.43
C SER A 597 7.23 58.60 38.81
N PHE A 598 8.16 57.91 39.50
CA PHE A 598 8.75 58.36 40.76
C PHE A 598 9.39 59.75 40.63
N VAL A 599 10.29 59.94 39.65
CA VAL A 599 10.93 61.25 39.42
C VAL A 599 9.92 62.32 39.02
N GLY A 600 8.98 61.97 38.13
CA GLY A 600 7.93 62.88 37.67
C GLY A 600 7.06 63.38 38.82
N VAL A 601 6.63 62.49 39.72
CA VAL A 601 5.82 62.87 40.88
C VAL A 601 6.61 63.73 41.87
N SER A 602 7.88 63.43 42.13
CA SER A 602 8.73 64.27 42.99
C SER A 602 8.92 65.69 42.45
N VAL A 603 9.11 65.83 41.13
CA VAL A 603 9.22 67.14 40.47
C VAL A 603 7.89 67.89 40.48
N VAL A 604 6.78 67.23 40.15
CA VAL A 604 5.44 67.84 40.19
C VAL A 604 5.10 68.30 41.61
N LEU A 605 5.38 67.48 42.62
CA LEU A 605 5.17 67.84 44.02
C LEU A 605 6.04 69.03 44.43
N TYR A 606 7.32 69.07 44.03
CA TYR A 606 8.20 70.22 44.27
C TYR A 606 7.65 71.52 43.62
N ILE A 607 7.20 71.45 42.37
CA ILE A 607 6.63 72.59 41.65
C ILE A 607 5.35 73.07 42.35
N VAL A 608 4.40 72.16 42.60
CA VAL A 608 3.11 72.48 43.26
C VAL A 608 3.36 73.07 44.65
N SER A 609 4.30 72.52 45.41
CA SER A 609 4.63 73.03 46.74
C SER A 609 5.32 74.39 46.71
N ARG A 610 6.07 74.75 45.66
CA ARG A 610 6.67 76.09 45.51
C ARG A 610 5.64 77.14 45.09
N PHE A 611 4.72 76.79 44.18
CA PHE A 611 3.72 77.71 43.63
C PHE A 611 2.51 77.91 44.53
N SER A 612 2.14 76.93 45.35
CA SER A 612 0.98 77.02 46.23
C SER A 612 1.29 77.93 47.43
N PRO A 613 0.59 79.07 47.60
CA PRO A 613 0.83 79.98 48.73
C PRO A 613 0.55 79.32 50.09
N PHE A 614 -0.32 78.31 50.11
CA PHE A 614 -0.76 77.61 51.33
C PHE A 614 0.26 76.61 51.91
N GLU A 615 1.36 76.32 51.19
CA GLU A 615 2.47 75.47 51.68
C GLU A 615 3.57 76.28 52.37
N TRP A 616 3.59 77.61 52.23
CA TRP A 616 4.60 78.47 52.83
C TRP A 616 4.28 78.72 54.31
N ARG A 617 5.19 78.32 55.20
CA ARG A 617 5.08 78.60 56.63
C ARG A 617 5.68 79.97 56.94
N LEU A 618 4.92 80.85 57.57
CA LEU A 618 5.49 82.01 58.27
C LEU A 618 6.11 81.51 59.58
N VAL A 619 7.43 81.65 59.72
CA VAL A 619 8.14 81.39 60.98
C VAL A 619 8.71 82.70 61.49
N ASN A 620 8.31 83.10 62.70
CA ASN A 620 8.88 84.25 63.38
C ASN A 620 10.19 83.83 64.06
N TYR A 621 11.30 84.48 63.70
CA TYR A 621 12.60 84.32 64.35
C TYR A 621 12.85 85.50 65.30
N ASN A 622 13.28 85.21 66.54
CA ASN A 622 14.07 86.15 67.34
C ASN A 622 15.56 85.83 67.18
N ASP A 623 16.41 86.81 67.46
CA ASP A 623 17.87 86.92 67.23
C ASP A 623 18.77 85.81 67.84
N LYS A 624 18.18 84.70 68.33
CA LYS A 624 18.88 83.53 68.90
C LYS A 624 18.34 82.17 68.44
N GLY A 625 17.89 82.06 67.20
CA GLY A 625 17.92 80.75 66.53
C GLY A 625 16.88 79.70 66.97
N LYS A 626 15.81 80.05 67.72
CA LYS A 626 14.77 79.09 68.17
C LYS A 626 13.35 79.59 67.84
N PRO A 627 12.47 78.74 67.28
CA PRO A 627 11.09 79.12 66.97
C PRO A 627 10.20 79.12 68.23
N PHE A 628 9.41 80.17 68.43
CA PHE A 628 8.49 80.32 69.57
C PHE A 628 7.11 79.71 69.26
N GLY A 629 6.64 78.84 70.15
CA GLY A 629 5.24 78.41 70.22
C GLY A 629 4.41 79.40 71.05
N LEU A 630 3.20 79.68 70.56
CA LEU A 630 2.19 80.61 71.07
C LEU A 630 2.03 80.68 72.60
N LEU A 631 2.33 81.84 73.21
CA LEU A 631 1.54 82.48 74.28
C LEU A 631 1.76 84.01 74.24
N ALA A 632 0.74 84.74 74.68
CA ALA A 632 0.30 86.05 74.20
C ALA A 632 1.06 87.30 74.72
N GLY A 633 1.01 88.37 73.90
CA GLY A 633 0.84 89.75 74.36
C GLY A 633 2.06 90.68 74.31
N GLU A 634 2.36 91.27 73.14
CA GLU A 634 2.73 92.70 72.95
C GLU A 634 3.06 93.00 71.46
N GLN A 635 2.65 94.18 70.98
CA GLN A 635 2.78 94.76 69.63
C GLN A 635 3.99 95.74 69.58
N PRO A 636 4.43 96.28 68.42
CA PRO A 636 4.89 95.64 67.19
C PRO A 636 6.16 96.35 66.63
N ASP A 637 7.34 95.72 66.62
CA ASP A 637 8.49 96.24 65.86
C ASP A 637 9.06 95.16 64.92
N ALA A 638 9.40 95.60 63.71
CA ALA A 638 9.62 94.82 62.49
C ALA A 638 10.38 93.49 62.67
N VAL A 639 9.65 92.38 62.79
CA VAL A 639 10.19 91.01 62.75
C VAL A 639 10.42 90.61 61.29
N PRO A 640 11.62 90.15 60.88
CA PRO A 640 11.81 89.60 59.54
C PRO A 640 11.02 88.29 59.42
N GLN A 641 9.94 88.33 58.66
CA GLN A 641 9.13 87.15 58.34
C GLN A 641 9.88 86.30 57.30
N ALA A 642 10.53 85.23 57.75
CA ALA A 642 11.08 84.24 56.84
C ALA A 642 9.99 83.23 56.47
N THR A 643 9.67 83.14 55.18
CA THR A 643 8.77 82.10 54.67
C THR A 643 9.58 80.83 54.42
N VAL A 644 9.25 79.76 55.14
CA VAL A 644 9.96 78.47 55.04
C VAL A 644 9.05 77.45 54.36
N ASN A 645 9.56 76.80 53.32
CA ASN A 645 8.89 75.68 52.65
C ASN A 645 9.68 74.41 52.97
N GLU A 646 9.01 73.41 53.54
CA GLU A 646 9.63 72.15 53.96
C GLU A 646 9.85 71.19 52.76
N PHE A 647 9.19 71.41 51.62
CA PHE A 647 9.35 70.61 50.39
C PHE A 647 10.49 71.14 49.51
N SER A 648 11.72 70.75 49.85
CA SER A 648 12.87 70.81 48.92
C SER A 648 12.83 69.65 47.91
N ILE A 649 13.58 69.72 46.81
CA ILE A 649 13.58 68.64 45.80
C ILE A 649 13.95 67.27 46.41
N LEU A 650 14.90 67.25 47.36
CA LEU A 650 15.31 66.05 48.09
C LEU A 650 14.24 65.58 49.07
N ASN A 651 13.55 66.50 49.76
CA ASN A 651 12.44 66.16 50.64
C ASN A 651 11.23 65.65 49.85
N SER A 652 11.00 66.14 48.63
CA SER A 652 9.98 65.63 47.71
C SER A 652 10.32 64.24 47.16
N PHE A 653 11.61 63.95 46.91
CA PHE A 653 12.07 62.59 46.61
C PHE A 653 11.86 61.66 47.81
N TRP A 654 12.21 62.12 49.01
CA TRP A 654 12.03 61.36 50.24
C TRP A 654 10.56 61.08 50.54
N PHE A 655 9.67 62.06 50.34
CA PHE A 655 8.23 61.90 50.47
C PHE A 655 7.68 60.87 49.47
N ALA A 656 8.05 61.00 48.19
CA ALA A 656 7.61 60.07 47.15
C ALA A 656 8.10 58.63 47.42
N LEU A 657 9.31 58.48 47.97
CA LEU A 657 9.91 57.20 48.30
C LEU A 657 9.25 56.57 49.54
N GLY A 658 9.02 57.36 50.59
CA GLY A 658 8.32 56.90 51.80
C GLY A 658 6.87 56.49 51.54
N ALA A 659 6.19 57.21 50.62
CA ALA A 659 4.88 56.83 50.11
C ALA A 659 4.92 55.53 49.29
N PHE A 660 5.93 55.37 48.43
CA PHE A 660 6.14 54.16 47.62
C PHE A 660 6.45 52.92 48.48
N MET A 661 7.16 53.08 49.60
CA MET A 661 7.52 51.98 50.51
C MET A 661 6.46 51.69 51.60
N GLN A 662 5.31 52.37 51.57
CA GLN A 662 4.22 52.22 52.56
C GLN A 662 4.60 52.54 54.02
N GLN A 663 5.67 53.31 54.27
CA GLN A 663 6.17 53.62 55.62
C GLN A 663 5.71 54.97 56.17
N GLY A 664 5.05 55.80 55.37
CA GLY A 664 4.67 57.17 55.75
C GLY A 664 5.87 58.13 55.76
N CYS A 665 5.60 59.43 55.88
CA CYS A 665 6.64 60.46 56.00
C CYS A 665 6.16 61.51 57.02
N ASP A 666 7.09 62.07 57.80
CA ASP A 666 6.78 63.13 58.77
C ASP A 666 6.31 64.43 58.10
N ILE A 667 6.61 64.61 56.81
CA ILE A 667 6.27 65.79 56.01
C ILE A 667 5.04 65.43 55.17
N SER A 668 3.96 66.22 55.27
CA SER A 668 2.73 66.01 54.51
C SER A 668 2.29 67.28 53.79
N PRO A 669 1.81 67.19 52.52
CA PRO A 669 1.36 68.35 51.79
C PRO A 669 0.10 68.94 52.43
N ARG A 670 0.08 70.26 52.65
CA ARG A 670 -1.05 70.97 53.26
C ARG A 670 -2.03 71.51 52.24
N SER A 671 -1.53 71.92 51.07
CA SER A 671 -2.34 72.44 49.98
C SER A 671 -3.23 71.37 49.38
N ILE A 672 -4.42 71.79 48.94
CA ILE A 672 -5.38 70.90 48.27
C ILE A 672 -4.75 70.28 47.02
N SER A 673 -4.02 71.08 46.23
CA SER A 673 -3.29 70.64 45.04
C SER A 673 -2.18 69.62 45.36
N GLY A 674 -1.39 69.84 46.41
CA GLY A 674 -0.38 68.87 46.85
C GLY A 674 -0.99 67.57 47.39
N ARG A 675 -2.13 67.65 48.09
CA ARG A 675 -2.87 66.48 48.57
C ARG A 675 -3.45 65.65 47.44
N ILE A 676 -3.94 66.28 46.36
CA ILE A 676 -4.43 65.55 45.17
C ILE A 676 -3.29 64.76 44.53
N VAL A 677 -2.13 65.39 44.30
CA VAL A 677 -0.94 64.70 43.76
C VAL A 677 -0.52 63.53 44.66
N GLY A 678 -0.46 63.75 45.98
CA GLY A 678 -0.15 62.70 46.95
C GLY A 678 -1.17 61.56 46.97
N SER A 679 -2.47 61.87 46.83
CA SER A 679 -3.55 60.88 46.85
C SER A 679 -3.54 60.00 45.61
N VAL A 680 -3.29 60.59 44.43
CA VAL A 680 -3.14 59.84 43.17
C VAL A 680 -1.89 58.95 43.22
N TRP A 681 -0.78 59.45 43.77
CA TRP A 681 0.42 58.65 43.97
C TRP A 681 0.20 57.48 44.93
N TRP A 682 -0.51 57.69 46.05
CA TRP A 682 -0.88 56.61 46.97
C TRP A 682 -1.74 55.55 46.31
N PHE A 683 -2.74 55.94 45.51
CA PHE A 683 -3.56 54.99 44.77
C PHE A 683 -2.76 54.18 43.75
N PHE A 684 -1.87 54.86 43.00
CA PHE A 684 -0.98 54.21 42.03
C PHE A 684 -0.05 53.19 42.68
N THR A 685 0.62 53.59 43.78
CA THR A 685 1.57 52.72 44.50
C THR A 685 0.90 51.53 45.16
N LEU A 686 -0.31 51.72 45.71
CA LEU A 686 -1.12 50.63 46.29
C LEU A 686 -1.43 49.55 45.24
N ILE A 687 -1.90 49.94 44.04
CA ILE A 687 -2.20 49.00 42.96
C ILE A 687 -0.93 48.28 42.49
N LEU A 688 0.16 49.03 42.28
CA LEU A 688 1.41 48.49 41.77
C LEU A 688 1.99 47.42 42.72
N ILE A 689 2.06 47.72 44.02
CA ILE A 689 2.62 46.80 45.02
C ILE A 689 1.72 45.58 45.17
N SER A 690 0.40 45.76 45.19
CA SER A 690 -0.55 44.64 45.25
C SER A 690 -0.46 43.71 44.04
N SER A 691 -0.23 44.27 42.84
CA SER A 691 0.00 43.48 41.63
C SER A 691 1.35 42.77 41.65
N TYR A 692 2.40 43.42 42.16
CA TYR A 692 3.71 42.82 42.34
C TYR A 692 3.67 41.63 43.31
N THR A 693 3.02 41.78 44.47
CA THR A 693 2.91 40.70 45.47
C THR A 693 2.10 39.51 44.93
N ALA A 694 1.02 39.77 44.19
CA ALA A 694 0.24 38.73 43.53
C ALA A 694 1.06 37.96 42.48
N ASN A 695 1.77 38.66 41.59
CA ASN A 695 2.58 38.02 40.55
C ASN A 695 3.80 37.31 41.12
N LEU A 696 4.43 37.84 42.18
CA LEU A 696 5.55 37.19 42.84
C LEU A 696 5.12 35.85 43.47
N ALA A 697 3.96 35.82 44.13
CA ALA A 697 3.38 34.59 44.67
C ALA A 697 3.10 33.54 43.57
N ALA A 698 2.56 33.98 42.43
CA ALA A 698 2.33 33.11 41.28
C ALA A 698 3.65 32.61 40.63
N PHE A 699 4.68 33.45 40.56
CA PHE A 699 5.96 33.08 39.97
C PHE A 699 6.71 32.04 40.82
N LEU A 700 6.68 32.20 42.14
CA LEU A 700 7.36 31.29 43.08
C LEU A 700 6.70 29.90 43.17
N THR A 701 5.44 29.77 42.75
CA THR A 701 4.72 28.48 42.76
C THR A 701 4.91 27.67 41.48
N VAL A 702 5.40 28.27 40.40
CA VAL A 702 5.46 27.62 39.08
C VAL A 702 6.90 27.52 38.55
N GLU A 703 7.55 26.39 38.79
CA GLU A 703 8.78 26.01 38.10
C GLU A 703 8.44 25.38 36.74
N ARG A 704 8.44 26.15 35.65
CA ARG A 704 8.21 25.59 34.30
C ARG A 704 9.50 25.03 33.71
N MET A 705 9.43 23.81 33.19
CA MET A 705 10.42 23.31 32.24
C MET A 705 10.19 24.00 30.89
N VAL A 706 11.23 24.63 30.33
CA VAL A 706 11.18 25.21 28.98
C VAL A 706 11.90 24.26 28.03
N THR A 707 11.17 23.70 27.08
CA THR A 707 11.72 22.88 26.00
C THR A 707 12.23 23.79 24.87
N PRO A 708 13.46 23.59 24.37
CA PRO A 708 14.00 24.42 23.29
C PRO A 708 13.36 24.12 21.92
N ILE A 709 12.77 22.93 21.75
CA ILE A 709 12.18 22.45 20.49
C ILE A 709 10.85 21.79 20.81
N ASN A 710 9.79 22.17 20.08
CA ASN A 710 8.47 21.55 20.21
C ASN A 710 8.01 20.87 18.91
N SER A 711 8.59 21.25 17.77
CA SER A 711 8.14 20.83 16.45
C SER A 711 9.32 20.48 15.52
N PRO A 712 9.10 19.66 14.47
CA PRO A 712 10.11 19.42 13.45
C PRO A 712 10.43 20.69 12.64
N GLU A 713 9.50 21.64 12.54
CA GLU A 713 9.73 22.95 11.92
C GLU A 713 10.79 23.74 12.67
N ASP A 714 10.76 23.73 14.01
CA ASP A 714 11.77 24.38 14.85
C ASP A 714 13.16 23.79 14.56
N LEU A 715 13.27 22.46 14.47
CA LEU A 715 14.51 21.75 14.14
C LEU A 715 15.07 22.16 12.78
N ALA A 716 14.21 22.31 11.77
CA ALA A 716 14.61 22.68 10.42
C ALA A 716 14.97 24.18 10.28
N ALA A 717 14.39 25.04 11.14
CA ALA A 717 14.66 26.48 11.15
C ALA A 717 16.01 26.83 11.79
N GLN A 718 16.47 26.03 12.76
CA GLN A 718 17.69 26.26 13.52
C GLN A 718 18.83 25.29 13.14
N THR A 719 20.06 25.60 13.57
CA THR A 719 21.23 24.75 13.29
C THR A 719 22.06 24.39 14.52
N GLU A 720 21.69 24.88 15.70
CA GLU A 720 22.40 24.66 16.96
C GLU A 720 22.24 23.22 17.47
N VAL A 721 21.02 22.70 17.43
CA VAL A 721 20.70 21.30 17.71
C VAL A 721 20.82 20.49 16.43
N GLN A 722 21.81 19.62 16.37
CA GLN A 722 21.97 18.66 15.28
C GLN A 722 20.91 17.56 15.37
N TYR A 723 20.50 16.99 14.24
CA TYR A 723 19.57 15.88 14.24
C TYR A 723 19.92 14.83 13.19
N GLY A 724 19.59 13.58 13.47
CA GLY A 724 19.86 12.45 12.59
C GLY A 724 18.99 11.23 12.87
N THR A 725 19.20 10.18 12.06
CA THR A 725 18.45 8.92 12.09
C THR A 725 19.39 7.72 12.10
N LEU A 726 18.83 6.52 12.30
CA LEU A 726 19.52 5.25 12.06
C LEU A 726 19.84 5.08 10.57
N ILE A 727 21.08 4.69 10.22
CA ILE A 727 21.47 4.40 8.84
C ILE A 727 20.75 3.17 8.30
N HIS A 728 20.36 3.16 7.02
CA HIS A 728 19.63 2.06 6.37
C HIS A 728 18.31 1.65 7.07
N GLY A 729 17.73 2.52 7.91
CA GLY A 729 16.44 2.31 8.56
C GLY A 729 15.26 2.85 7.74
N SER A 730 14.04 2.44 8.09
CA SER A 730 12.79 2.92 7.44
C SER A 730 12.60 4.44 7.56
N THR A 731 13.06 5.04 8.66
CA THR A 731 13.07 6.50 8.87
C THR A 731 14.07 7.21 7.96
N TRP A 732 15.23 6.61 7.69
CA TRP A 732 16.23 7.17 6.78
C TRP A 732 15.71 7.20 5.34
N ASP A 733 15.12 6.09 4.87
CA ASP A 733 14.47 6.03 3.55
C ASP A 733 13.28 6.98 3.43
N PHE A 734 12.52 7.17 4.51
CA PHE A 734 11.41 8.12 4.55
C PHE A 734 11.87 9.54 4.23
N PHE A 735 12.91 10.04 4.89
CA PHE A 735 13.43 11.39 4.61
C PHE A 735 14.07 11.50 3.22
N ARG A 736 14.77 10.45 2.77
CA ARG A 736 15.39 10.40 1.44
C ARG A 736 14.38 10.49 0.29
N LYS A 737 13.22 9.85 0.45
CA LYS A 737 12.18 9.75 -0.59
C LYS A 737 11.04 10.76 -0.41
N SER A 738 11.07 11.54 0.67
CA SER A 738 10.00 12.49 0.98
C SER A 738 9.88 13.59 -0.05
N GLN A 739 8.66 13.86 -0.51
CA GLN A 739 8.33 14.98 -1.43
C GLN A 739 7.87 16.24 -0.66
N ILE A 740 7.76 16.17 0.66
CA ILE A 740 7.35 17.29 1.51
C ILE A 740 8.55 18.23 1.67
N THR A 741 8.38 19.51 1.35
CA THR A 741 9.45 20.52 1.34
C THR A 741 10.22 20.61 2.67
N LEU A 742 9.52 20.55 3.81
CA LEU A 742 10.12 20.53 5.14
C LEU A 742 11.08 19.33 5.32
N TYR A 743 10.62 18.13 5.00
CA TYR A 743 11.39 16.89 5.18
C TYR A 743 12.50 16.75 4.15
N SER A 744 12.31 17.24 2.92
CA SER A 744 13.39 17.34 1.92
C SER A 744 14.52 18.25 2.41
N ARG A 745 14.19 19.41 3.01
CA ARG A 745 15.19 20.30 3.60
C ARG A 745 15.92 19.65 4.79
N MET A 746 15.20 18.93 5.65
CA MET A 746 15.82 18.15 6.73
C MET A 746 16.73 17.04 6.19
N TRP A 747 16.34 16.38 5.09
CA TRP A 747 17.16 15.38 4.43
C TRP A 747 18.44 15.98 3.84
N GLU A 748 18.35 17.12 3.14
CA GLU A 748 19.52 17.84 2.62
C GLU A 748 20.50 18.21 3.74
N TYR A 749 19.98 18.69 4.87
CA TYR A 749 20.77 18.94 6.07
C TYR A 749 21.50 17.68 6.55
N MET A 750 20.77 16.57 6.72
CA MET A 750 21.34 15.31 7.21
C MET A 750 22.35 14.71 6.22
N ASN A 751 22.05 14.76 4.93
CA ASN A 751 22.91 14.25 3.85
C ASN A 751 24.20 15.07 3.72
N SER A 752 24.13 16.40 3.93
CA SER A 752 25.32 17.26 3.97
C SER A 752 26.25 16.93 5.15
N ARG A 753 25.73 16.33 6.22
CA ARG A 753 26.46 16.03 7.47
C ARG A 753 26.36 14.55 7.84
N LYS A 754 27.06 13.69 7.10
CA LYS A 754 27.02 12.23 7.30
C LYS A 754 27.25 11.75 8.74
N HIS A 755 28.00 12.50 9.55
CA HIS A 755 28.25 12.18 10.95
C HIS A 755 27.00 12.30 11.86
N VAL A 756 25.86 12.81 11.40
CA VAL A 756 24.62 12.86 12.21
C VAL A 756 23.89 11.52 12.26
N PHE A 757 24.14 10.63 11.30
CA PHE A 757 23.58 9.28 11.27
C PHE A 757 24.28 8.37 12.28
N VAL A 758 23.54 7.40 12.80
CA VAL A 758 24.03 6.40 13.77
C VAL A 758 23.83 4.98 13.24
N LYS A 759 24.65 4.02 13.69
CA LYS A 759 24.57 2.63 13.23
C LYS A 759 23.61 1.78 14.05
N THR A 760 23.47 2.07 15.34
CA THR A 760 22.54 1.38 16.24
C THR A 760 21.74 2.39 17.06
N TYR A 761 20.55 1.99 17.54
CA TYR A 761 19.74 2.86 18.39
C TYR A 761 20.46 3.20 19.71
N ASP A 762 21.21 2.28 20.29
CA ASP A 762 21.94 2.51 21.56
C ASP A 762 23.03 3.58 21.41
N GLU A 763 23.71 3.62 20.25
CA GLU A 763 24.66 4.68 19.90
C GLU A 763 23.95 6.05 19.84
N GLY A 764 22.79 6.09 19.16
CA GLY A 764 21.97 7.30 19.05
C GLY A 764 21.47 7.82 20.39
N ILE A 765 20.93 6.93 21.24
CA ILE A 765 20.43 7.26 22.58
C ILE A 765 21.59 7.79 23.44
N ARG A 766 22.73 7.11 23.45
CA ARG A 766 23.93 7.58 24.18
C ARG A 766 24.37 8.95 23.71
N ARG A 767 24.33 9.20 22.40
CA ARG A 767 24.69 10.51 21.82
C ARG A 767 23.73 11.62 22.25
N VAL A 768 22.43 11.38 22.30
CA VAL A 768 21.45 12.35 22.84
C VAL A 768 21.79 12.69 24.29
N ARG A 769 22.10 11.67 25.10
CA ARG A 769 22.44 11.84 26.53
C ARG A 769 23.72 12.65 26.75
N THR A 770 24.76 12.41 25.95
CA THR A 770 26.06 13.09 26.10
C THR A 770 26.10 14.51 25.52
N SER A 771 25.28 14.80 24.51
CA SER A 771 25.32 16.06 23.75
C SER A 771 24.72 17.28 24.46
N LYS A 772 24.30 17.17 25.73
CA LYS A 772 23.74 18.27 26.55
C LYS A 772 22.65 19.08 25.83
N GLY A 773 21.77 18.42 25.07
CA GLY A 773 20.67 19.07 24.34
C GLY A 773 21.03 19.61 22.96
N LYS A 774 22.25 19.38 22.45
CA LYS A 774 22.71 19.79 21.11
C LYS A 774 22.55 18.73 20.03
N TYR A 775 21.98 17.58 20.36
CA TYR A 775 21.66 16.52 19.40
C TYR A 775 20.29 15.94 19.69
N ALA A 776 19.48 15.78 18.64
CA ALA A 776 18.17 15.15 18.66
C ALA A 776 18.18 13.90 17.76
N LEU A 777 17.57 12.81 18.23
CA LEU A 777 17.47 11.58 17.46
C LEU A 777 16.04 11.42 16.95
N LEU A 778 15.90 11.19 15.65
CA LEU A 778 14.64 10.85 15.01
C LEU A 778 14.46 9.33 15.05
N ILE A 779 13.51 8.87 15.85
CA ILE A 779 13.31 7.47 16.20
C ILE A 779 11.83 7.13 16.29
N GLU A 780 11.48 5.88 16.08
CA GLU A 780 10.09 5.41 16.19
C GLU A 780 9.53 5.63 17.61
N SER A 781 8.27 6.05 17.69
CA SER A 781 7.64 6.46 18.94
C SER A 781 7.69 5.41 20.05
N PRO A 782 7.44 4.11 19.82
CA PRO A 782 7.42 3.15 20.92
C PRO A 782 8.83 2.95 21.53
N LYS A 783 9.89 3.01 20.71
CA LYS A 783 11.27 2.94 21.22
C LYS A 783 11.65 4.21 22.00
N ASN A 784 11.14 5.37 21.58
CA ASN A 784 11.30 6.63 22.33
C ASN A 784 10.60 6.56 23.69
N ASP A 785 9.32 6.17 23.68
CA ASP A 785 8.49 6.07 24.87
C ASP A 785 9.09 5.05 25.86
N TYR A 786 9.59 3.91 25.37
CA TYR A 786 10.33 2.94 26.18
C TYR A 786 11.58 3.53 26.84
N THR A 787 12.42 4.23 26.05
CA THR A 787 13.69 4.78 26.55
C THR A 787 13.47 5.87 27.61
N ASN A 788 12.37 6.62 27.50
CA ASN A 788 12.00 7.67 28.46
C ASN A 788 11.63 7.12 29.85
N GLU A 789 11.22 5.85 29.91
CA GLU A 789 10.82 5.13 31.13
C GLU A 789 11.96 4.29 31.74
N ARG A 790 13.18 4.39 31.18
CA ARG A 790 14.39 3.72 31.65
C ARG A 790 15.35 4.68 32.34
N GLU A 791 16.12 4.16 33.30
CA GLU A 791 17.14 4.97 33.96
C GLU A 791 18.20 5.46 32.95
N PRO A 792 18.72 6.71 33.11
CA PRO A 792 18.50 7.67 34.19
C PRO A 792 17.35 8.68 33.95
N CYS A 793 16.34 8.34 33.14
CA CYS A 793 15.15 9.18 32.87
C CYS A 793 15.48 10.56 32.27
N ASP A 794 16.60 10.65 31.55
CA ASP A 794 17.17 11.90 31.04
C ASP A 794 16.78 12.21 29.60
N THR A 795 15.90 11.41 28.98
CA THR A 795 15.35 11.64 27.66
C THR A 795 13.88 12.09 27.75
N MET A 796 13.42 12.74 26.68
CA MET A 796 12.01 13.06 26.50
C MET A 796 11.63 13.06 25.01
N LYS A 797 10.38 12.70 24.75
CA LYS A 797 9.71 12.87 23.46
C LYS A 797 9.16 14.28 23.34
N VAL A 798 9.38 14.92 22.20
CA VAL A 798 8.84 16.25 21.88
C VAL A 798 8.01 16.22 20.61
N GLY A 799 6.94 17.01 20.62
CA GLY A 799 6.01 17.15 19.50
C GLY A 799 5.12 15.93 19.27
N ARG A 800 4.34 16.00 18.19
CA ARG A 800 3.55 14.89 17.67
C ARG A 800 4.41 14.01 16.76
N ASN A 801 3.94 12.79 16.51
CA ASN A 801 4.57 11.93 15.51
C ASN A 801 4.50 12.60 14.11
N LEU A 802 5.57 12.48 13.33
CA LEU A 802 5.73 13.11 12.01
C LEU A 802 4.94 12.39 10.92
N ASP A 803 4.67 11.09 11.12
CA ASP A 803 3.93 10.22 10.23
C ASP A 803 3.07 9.22 11.01
N ALA A 804 2.26 8.44 10.28
CA ALA A 804 1.44 7.36 10.81
C ALA A 804 1.88 6.04 10.14
N LYS A 805 2.55 5.19 10.92
CA LYS A 805 3.08 3.88 10.55
C LYS A 805 2.53 2.81 11.48
N GLY A 806 2.86 1.56 11.21
CA GLY A 806 2.58 0.47 12.13
C GLY A 806 3.53 -0.71 11.95
N PHE A 807 3.69 -1.47 13.02
CA PHE A 807 4.33 -2.78 12.97
C PHE A 807 3.31 -3.85 12.61
N GLY A 808 3.68 -4.72 11.68
CA GLY A 808 2.87 -5.84 11.22
C GLY A 808 3.65 -7.14 11.29
N ILE A 809 2.93 -8.26 11.42
CA ILE A 809 3.52 -9.59 11.27
C ILE A 809 3.68 -9.84 9.78
N ALA A 810 4.87 -10.25 9.36
CA ALA A 810 5.18 -10.53 7.97
C ALA A 810 5.15 -12.02 7.68
N THR A 811 4.67 -12.36 6.48
CA THR A 811 4.59 -13.72 5.93
C THR A 811 5.10 -13.73 4.50
N PRO A 812 5.60 -14.88 3.98
CA PRO A 812 5.91 -15.01 2.57
C PRO A 812 4.68 -14.71 1.71
N LEU A 813 4.90 -14.11 0.55
CA LEU A 813 3.83 -13.73 -0.38
C LEU A 813 2.96 -14.95 -0.74
N GLY A 814 1.64 -14.84 -0.52
CA GLY A 814 0.69 -15.92 -0.79
C GLY A 814 0.66 -17.03 0.28
N SER A 815 1.24 -16.82 1.46
CA SER A 815 1.21 -17.80 2.55
C SER A 815 -0.23 -18.06 3.05
N PRO A 816 -0.63 -19.33 3.26
CA PRO A 816 -1.94 -19.66 3.82
C PRO A 816 -2.12 -19.19 5.28
N LEU A 817 -1.01 -18.83 5.95
CA LEU A 817 -1.04 -18.31 7.32
C LEU A 817 -1.46 -16.84 7.41
N ARG A 818 -1.41 -16.08 6.30
CA ARG A 818 -1.66 -14.63 6.32
C ARG A 818 -3.05 -14.30 6.88
N ASP A 819 -4.09 -14.90 6.31
CA ASP A 819 -5.47 -14.60 6.68
C ASP A 819 -5.80 -15.08 8.12
N PRO A 820 -5.43 -16.30 8.55
CA PRO A 820 -5.52 -16.72 9.94
C PRO A 820 -4.78 -15.81 10.93
N ILE A 821 -3.53 -15.43 10.65
CA ILE A 821 -2.75 -14.51 11.49
C ILE A 821 -3.44 -13.16 11.55
N ASN A 822 -3.95 -12.66 10.42
CA ASN A 822 -4.64 -11.39 10.37
C ASN A 822 -5.90 -11.38 11.26
N LEU A 823 -6.70 -12.45 11.21
CA LEU A 823 -7.86 -12.63 12.09
C LEU A 823 -7.44 -12.78 13.56
N ALA A 824 -6.33 -13.48 13.84
CA ALA A 824 -5.80 -13.61 15.19
C ALA A 824 -5.37 -12.25 15.76
N VAL A 825 -4.64 -11.43 15.00
CA VAL A 825 -4.21 -10.08 15.40
C VAL A 825 -5.41 -9.17 15.65
N LEU A 826 -6.42 -9.20 14.77
CA LEU A 826 -7.66 -8.44 14.98
C LEU A 826 -8.38 -8.86 16.26
N SER A 827 -8.51 -10.17 16.51
CA SER A 827 -9.11 -10.68 17.74
C SER A 827 -8.32 -10.28 18.99
N LEU A 828 -6.97 -10.30 18.94
CA LEU A 828 -6.13 -9.86 20.05
C LEU A 828 -6.26 -8.36 20.32
N LYS A 829 -6.50 -7.57 19.28
CA LYS A 829 -6.76 -6.13 19.39
C LYS A 829 -8.15 -5.84 19.97
N GLU A 830 -9.19 -6.51 19.47
CA GLU A 830 -10.56 -6.37 19.97
C GLU A 830 -10.71 -6.78 21.44
N ASN A 831 -9.98 -7.83 21.85
CA ASN A 831 -9.98 -8.30 23.23
C ASN A 831 -9.11 -7.44 24.18
N GLY A 832 -8.38 -6.43 23.67
CA GLY A 832 -7.46 -5.62 24.46
C GLY A 832 -6.18 -6.34 24.93
N ASN A 833 -5.89 -7.54 24.41
CA ASN A 833 -4.69 -8.29 24.79
C ASN A 833 -3.40 -7.57 24.39
N LEU A 834 -3.40 -6.88 23.24
CA LEU A 834 -2.25 -6.12 22.79
C LEU A 834 -1.94 -4.93 23.71
N ASP A 835 -2.97 -4.26 24.23
CA ASP A 835 -2.81 -3.13 25.16
C ASP A 835 -2.26 -3.60 26.51
N ILE A 836 -2.72 -4.76 27.00
CA ILE A 836 -2.17 -5.42 28.19
C ILE A 836 -0.67 -5.71 28.01
N LEU A 837 -0.26 -6.22 26.84
CA LEU A 837 1.15 -6.47 26.55
C LEU A 837 1.96 -5.17 26.47
N VAL A 838 1.41 -4.10 25.89
CA VAL A 838 2.08 -2.79 25.87
C VAL A 838 2.30 -2.29 27.29
N ASN A 839 1.27 -2.32 28.15
CA ASN A 839 1.39 -1.91 29.54
C ASN A 839 2.46 -2.73 30.29
N LYS A 840 2.45 -4.05 30.14
CA LYS A 840 3.42 -4.95 30.76
C LYS A 840 4.87 -4.61 30.40
N TRP A 841 5.15 -4.35 29.13
CA TRP A 841 6.52 -4.21 28.63
C TRP A 841 7.04 -2.76 28.64
N TRP A 842 6.17 -1.74 28.59
CA TRP A 842 6.56 -0.33 28.61
C TRP A 842 6.38 0.34 29.97
N TYR A 843 5.26 0.13 30.66
CA TYR A 843 4.87 0.95 31.81
C TYR A 843 5.00 0.21 33.15
N ASP A 844 4.60 -1.06 33.24
CA ASP A 844 4.67 -1.83 34.49
C ASP A 844 6.13 -2.12 34.90
N ARG A 845 7.03 -2.22 33.91
CA ARG A 845 8.48 -2.40 34.10
C ARG A 845 9.27 -1.09 34.02
N THR A 846 8.63 0.06 34.27
CA THR A 846 9.32 1.37 34.32
C THR A 846 10.33 1.38 35.47
N GLU A 847 11.55 1.81 35.17
CA GLU A 847 12.60 2.04 36.16
C GLU A 847 12.54 3.48 36.67
N CYS A 848 11.92 4.36 35.88
CA CYS A 848 11.71 5.75 36.23
C CYS A 848 10.61 5.88 37.28
N LYS A 849 11.01 6.21 38.51
CA LYS A 849 10.05 6.68 39.52
C LYS A 849 9.47 8.00 39.03
N HIS A 850 8.21 7.98 38.58
CA HIS A 850 7.39 9.18 38.43
C HIS A 850 7.03 9.74 39.81
N THR A 851 8.04 10.17 40.58
CA THR A 851 7.89 10.97 41.81
C THR A 851 7.43 12.41 41.53
N ASP A 852 6.94 12.69 40.31
CA ASP A 852 6.33 13.95 39.90
C ASP A 852 4.78 13.87 39.88
N LYS A 853 4.16 12.80 40.39
CA LYS A 853 2.75 12.85 40.80
C LYS A 853 2.64 13.62 42.12
N GLN A 854 2.50 14.94 42.01
CA GLN A 854 1.61 15.74 42.86
C GLN A 854 1.64 15.54 44.38
N ASP A 855 2.77 15.21 44.99
CA ASP A 855 2.98 15.76 46.32
C ASP A 855 3.35 17.21 46.12
N ALA A 856 2.32 18.06 46.26
CA ALA A 856 2.46 19.44 46.66
C ALA A 856 3.13 19.47 48.05
N SER A 857 4.36 18.95 48.15
CA SER A 857 5.26 19.26 49.24
C SER A 857 5.35 20.76 49.23
N ARG A 858 4.85 21.40 50.29
CA ARG A 858 4.96 22.83 50.52
C ARG A 858 6.40 23.23 50.18
N ASN A 859 6.60 23.84 49.02
CA ASN A 859 7.93 24.22 48.58
C ASN A 859 8.41 25.27 49.59
N GLU A 860 9.31 24.87 50.47
CA GLU A 860 9.96 25.80 51.38
C GLU A 860 10.73 26.82 50.55
N LEU A 861 10.59 28.09 50.92
CA LEU A 861 11.26 29.17 50.21
C LEU A 861 12.77 29.02 50.42
N SER A 862 13.48 28.54 49.40
CA SER A 862 14.92 28.33 49.50
C SER A 862 15.69 29.64 49.65
N LEU A 863 16.81 29.63 50.38
CA LEU A 863 17.70 30.79 50.51
C LEU A 863 18.16 31.31 49.13
N SER A 864 18.32 30.43 48.13
CA SER A 864 18.68 30.83 46.77
C SER A 864 17.66 31.76 46.11
N ASN A 865 16.37 31.66 46.47
CA ASN A 865 15.32 32.51 45.90
C ASN A 865 15.34 33.93 46.49
N VAL A 866 15.86 34.10 47.72
CA VAL A 866 15.83 35.36 48.49
C VAL A 866 17.23 35.99 48.61
N ALA A 867 18.30 35.29 48.21
CA ALA A 867 19.69 35.73 48.35
C ALA A 867 19.96 37.13 47.78
N GLY A 868 19.33 37.49 46.65
CA GLY A 868 19.50 38.82 46.05
C GLY A 868 19.04 39.98 46.93
N ILE A 869 18.04 39.77 47.79
CA ILE A 869 17.54 40.79 48.72
C ILE A 869 18.59 41.09 49.79
N PHE A 870 19.26 40.05 50.31
CA PHE A 870 20.36 40.21 51.27
C PHE A 870 21.57 40.93 50.68
N TYR A 871 21.91 40.67 49.41
CA TYR A 871 22.99 41.39 48.73
C TYR A 871 22.71 42.89 48.60
N ILE A 872 21.47 43.27 48.27
CA ILE A 872 21.07 44.69 48.18
C ILE A 872 21.15 45.37 49.55
N LEU A 873 20.71 44.69 50.61
CA LEU A 873 20.78 45.22 51.98
C LEU A 873 22.22 45.51 52.41
N ILE A 874 23.13 44.55 52.21
CA ILE A 874 24.56 44.71 52.56
C ILE A 874 25.18 45.85 51.75
N ALA A 875 24.92 45.90 50.44
CA ALA A 875 25.40 46.97 49.58
C ALA A 875 24.88 48.35 50.03
N GLY A 876 23.59 48.44 50.39
CA GLY A 876 22.98 49.68 50.89
C GLY A 876 23.62 50.18 52.19
N LEU A 877 23.90 49.28 53.14
CA LEU A 877 24.57 49.63 54.40
C LEU A 877 26.01 50.12 54.17
N LEU A 878 26.75 49.47 53.27
CA LEU A 878 28.12 49.88 52.92
C LEU A 878 28.14 51.26 52.24
N VAL A 879 27.20 51.51 51.32
CA VAL A 879 27.06 52.82 50.67
C VAL A 879 26.71 53.89 51.70
N ALA A 880 25.77 53.63 52.60
CA ALA A 880 25.40 54.57 53.66
C ALA A 880 26.60 54.90 54.57
N LEU A 881 27.38 53.89 54.96
CA LEU A 881 28.60 54.08 55.76
C LEU A 881 29.65 54.90 54.99
N ALA A 882 29.84 54.63 53.69
CA ALA A 882 30.76 55.38 52.84
C ALA A 882 30.33 56.85 52.69
N VAL A 883 29.03 57.11 52.46
CA VAL A 883 28.49 58.47 52.40
C VAL A 883 28.68 59.19 53.73
N ALA A 884 28.39 58.55 54.86
CA ALA A 884 28.61 59.14 56.18
C ALA A 884 30.10 59.47 56.43
N LEU A 885 31.03 58.61 55.99
CA LEU A 885 32.46 58.88 56.03
C LEU A 885 32.84 60.06 55.13
N VAL A 886 32.31 60.13 53.91
CA VAL A 886 32.55 61.25 52.99
C VAL A 886 31.99 62.55 53.56
N GLU A 887 30.77 62.56 54.11
CA GLU A 887 30.20 63.73 54.79
C GLU A 887 31.04 64.17 55.98
N PHE A 888 31.52 63.22 56.79
CA PHE A 888 32.41 63.49 57.90
C PHE A 888 33.73 64.09 57.42
N CYS A 889 34.35 63.54 56.37
CA CYS A 889 35.57 64.05 55.76
C CYS A 889 35.38 65.45 55.15
N MET A 890 34.28 65.68 54.41
CA MET A 890 33.96 66.99 53.81
C MET A 890 33.70 68.05 54.88
N LYS A 891 32.96 67.70 55.94
CA LYS A 891 32.68 68.61 57.06
C LYS A 891 33.91 68.84 57.95
N SER A 892 34.76 67.84 58.09
CA SER A 892 36.07 67.93 58.75
C SER A 892 37.01 68.85 57.96
N SER A 893 37.09 68.71 56.64
CA SER A 893 37.90 69.57 55.77
C SER A 893 37.41 71.02 55.75
N ASN A 894 36.09 71.26 55.75
CA ASN A 894 35.53 72.61 55.88
C ASN A 894 35.74 73.22 57.28
N ARG A 895 35.83 72.40 58.35
CA ARG A 895 36.22 72.85 59.69
C ARG A 895 37.73 73.01 59.87
N ALA A 896 38.56 72.35 59.05
CA ALA A 896 40.02 72.53 59.08
C ALA A 896 40.46 73.96 58.67
N SER A 897 39.57 74.76 58.07
CA SER A 897 39.79 76.21 57.87
C SER A 897 39.60 77.05 59.14
N ASN A 898 39.00 76.54 60.21
CA ASN A 898 38.90 77.19 61.53
C ASN A 898 39.28 76.17 62.63
N ARG A 899 40.57 76.15 62.98
CA ARG A 899 41.22 75.22 63.93
C ARG A 899 40.51 75.14 65.30
N ILE A 900 40.16 73.92 65.72
CA ILE A 900 40.22 73.43 67.12
C ILE A 900 40.63 71.93 67.09
N PRO A 901 41.53 71.42 67.96
CA PRO A 901 42.12 70.06 67.84
C PRO A 901 41.22 68.94 68.38
N LEU A 902 41.53 67.72 67.91
CA LEU A 902 40.71 66.50 67.94
C LEU A 902 40.95 65.58 69.16
N SER A 903 41.43 66.10 70.29
CA SER A 903 41.81 65.28 71.46
C SER A 903 40.72 65.08 72.53
N ASP A 904 39.62 65.85 72.51
CA ASP A 904 38.70 65.91 73.67
C ASP A 904 37.36 65.18 73.50
N THR A 905 37.09 64.52 72.37
CA THR A 905 35.80 63.84 72.12
C THR A 905 35.82 62.32 72.23
N MET A 906 36.98 61.68 72.46
CA MET A 906 37.09 60.21 72.56
C MET A 906 37.32 59.67 73.98
N GLY A 907 37.29 60.52 75.01
CA GLY A 907 37.66 60.12 76.38
C GLY A 907 36.72 60.60 77.47
N SER A 908 35.41 60.33 77.42
CA SER A 908 34.58 60.33 78.62
C SER A 908 33.23 59.65 78.39
N ASN A 909 33.11 58.40 78.84
CA ASN A 909 31.93 57.90 79.55
C ASN A 909 32.17 56.44 79.97
N SER A 910 32.99 56.29 81.01
CA SER A 910 32.90 55.15 81.92
C SER A 910 32.40 55.69 83.24
N ASN A 911 31.32 55.08 83.75
CA ASN A 911 30.65 55.30 85.05
C ASN A 911 29.51 56.33 85.10
N SER A 912 28.29 55.85 84.88
CA SER A 912 27.22 56.06 85.86
C SER A 912 26.33 54.82 85.95
N LYS A 913 26.37 54.18 87.14
CA LYS A 913 25.42 53.18 87.59
C LYS A 913 24.06 53.86 87.79
N ASN A 914 22.97 53.23 87.34
CA ASN A 914 21.71 53.23 88.11
C ASN A 914 20.77 52.08 87.67
N ARG A 915 20.73 51.06 88.54
CA ARG A 915 19.60 50.22 88.96
C ARG A 915 18.56 49.81 87.91
N LEU A 916 18.68 48.57 87.46
CA LEU A 916 17.57 47.71 87.04
C LEU A 916 16.83 47.20 88.29
N THR A 917 15.52 47.48 88.38
CA THR A 917 14.55 46.75 89.20
C THR A 917 13.44 46.24 88.28
N MET A 918 13.36 44.92 88.09
CA MET A 918 12.14 44.20 87.69
C MET A 918 11.23 43.98 88.93
N PRO A 919 10.05 43.33 88.82
CA PRO A 919 8.84 43.61 88.02
C PRO A 919 7.59 43.68 89.00
N PRO A 920 6.31 43.58 88.57
CA PRO A 920 5.73 42.26 88.28
C PRO A 920 4.64 42.21 87.18
N THR A 921 4.42 40.98 86.75
CA THR A 921 3.38 40.42 85.89
C THR A 921 2.02 40.23 86.59
N THR A 922 0.93 40.47 85.86
CA THR A 922 -0.39 39.78 85.94
C THR A 922 -1.02 39.92 84.53
N ARG A 923 -1.10 38.88 83.68
CA ARG A 923 -2.14 37.83 83.58
C ARG A 923 -3.57 38.40 83.66
N ASP A 924 -4.31 38.40 82.54
CA ASP A 924 -5.31 37.37 82.21
C ASP A 924 -6.08 37.68 80.89
N TYR A 925 -6.41 36.58 80.17
CA TYR A 925 -7.54 36.21 79.27
C TYR A 925 -8.41 37.33 78.64
N ASP A 926 -8.84 37.31 77.37
CA ASP A 926 -9.11 36.25 76.36
C ASP A 926 -8.58 36.61 74.96
#